data_AF-A0A8J2U5L6-F1
#
_entry.id   AF-A0A8J2U5L6-F1
#
_cell.length_a   1.000
_cell.length_b   1.000
_cell.length_c   1.000
_cell.angle_alpha   90.00
_cell.angle_beta   90.00
_cell.angle_gamma   90.00
#
_symmetry.space_group_name_H-M   'P 1'
#
loop_
_entity.id
_entity.type
_entity.pdbx_description
1 polymer ?
#
loop_
_entity_poly.entity_id
_entity_poly.type
_entity_poly.pdbx_seq_one_letter_code
_entity_poly.pdbx_strand_id
1 'polypeptide(L)'
;MVLTGVFVFALLSSEPVVAPTKSLSPRDVQAAKNKVKAIRQQLIARRSQVELKLSQQDIDAIMAVASYSIPNMQFAGSVTPYGMAVAGSASVPIAGSRYLNVSCMLLPDFDASGLQDCRIGSIPLPSGLIQAVAVTGFGWVFGDDAKRTLDQLISGAQFQNGQLALVADKPVDFREQIKGGIQGLANTAKSIHRQDEIDIATIDVYLTTLRTMDNSPESLAPYVVEVMRTAMARTSAGADPATENTAALWALAIKFGTYRFASLAGYEGKPKVGKRRAASLQGRKDLALHFLYSAILEQLGRAQLAFSIGEIKELLDANQGGSGYSFADLAADKAGLKFSEWIGDDDHAKAAQDLLAFEGSEKAFFPLVHDLPEGLREQEFKRIFGSVGSDKYRALASKIDQRIEQLPLYSGNDSAVRSRSYQTPIDAIDNGQWFVVDTHIHTKFSDGSHTVAEVADKAASFGCDAIAIADHGDRNLKKVASKSYVDAIRNADYAHPNMSILTGLEWNIAPFMGREHATVLFPQSDDLLGQISTFRNRYDSYKKRSEDMLSAEPGLKYLADINVYGTQPVVFYNHPSRKSFYLSEVGHDMATWMAASDLVVGMSGAPGHQKKKGKNNGSYSMQHRTVGGWDPAVAKVGGQWDQLLQRGLNVWGARANSDFHNTQMDYWPCQFSTTHVYARSNRHNDVIQALHAGQFWGQHGRFVEALDFSVTTSNGQSIVMGDVGSHARGEEVSVNIAIQLAQQDWQGLQASLSKLELIAVMSNSVKAYPLPSQATPSGRVELRHQLPIYADSTVVRLRGVSKQAGRRDYWFYSNPIRIQSRG
;
A
#
# COMPACT_ATOMS: atom_id res chain seq x y z
N MET A 1 18.85 -36.11 39.90
CA MET A 1 18.11 -36.11 38.63
C MET A 1 16.63 -36.45 38.79
N VAL A 2 16.23 -37.53 39.50
CA VAL A 2 14.80 -37.91 39.64
C VAL A 2 13.96 -36.85 40.38
N LEU A 3 14.46 -36.28 41.49
CA LEU A 3 13.78 -35.20 42.23
C LEU A 3 13.60 -33.92 41.40
N THR A 4 14.58 -33.60 40.54
CA THR A 4 14.52 -32.43 39.64
C THR A 4 13.50 -32.64 38.52
N GLY A 5 13.40 -33.86 37.97
CA GLY A 5 12.41 -34.21 36.94
C GLY A 5 10.97 -34.21 37.45
N VAL A 6 10.73 -34.70 38.68
CA VAL A 6 9.40 -34.65 39.33
C VAL A 6 8.97 -33.21 39.62
N PHE A 7 9.90 -32.34 40.03
CA PHE A 7 9.62 -30.94 40.30
C PHE A 7 9.25 -30.15 39.02
N VAL A 8 9.97 -30.41 37.91
CA VAL A 8 9.64 -29.83 36.59
C VAL A 8 8.29 -30.34 36.08
N PHE A 9 7.96 -31.63 36.31
CA PHE A 9 6.66 -32.19 35.93
C PHE A 9 5.50 -31.63 36.77
N ALA A 10 5.72 -31.31 38.05
CA ALA A 10 4.71 -30.69 38.91
C ALA A 10 4.45 -29.21 38.58
N LEU A 11 5.42 -28.52 37.98
CA LEU A 11 5.33 -27.12 37.55
C LEU A 11 4.64 -26.96 36.19
N LEU A 12 4.77 -27.94 35.29
CA LEU A 12 4.29 -27.86 33.91
C LEU A 12 3.03 -28.70 33.70
N SER A 13 2.02 -28.10 33.09
CA SER A 13 0.76 -28.73 32.70
C SER A 13 0.71 -29.02 31.20
N SER A 14 -0.09 -30.01 30.80
CA SER A 14 -0.45 -30.26 29.40
C SER A 14 -1.46 -29.26 28.85
N GLU A 15 -2.26 -28.64 29.72
CA GLU A 15 -3.30 -27.68 29.36
C GLU A 15 -3.10 -26.33 30.07
N PRO A 16 -3.41 -25.20 29.41
CA PRO A 16 -3.37 -23.90 30.05
C PRO A 16 -4.58 -23.68 30.95
N VAL A 17 -4.38 -23.05 32.11
CA VAL A 17 -5.48 -22.57 32.97
C VAL A 17 -6.20 -21.37 32.33
N VAL A 18 -5.48 -20.56 31.56
CA VAL A 18 -6.04 -19.45 30.77
C VAL A 18 -5.96 -19.80 29.29
N ALA A 19 -7.10 -19.99 28.66
CA ALA A 19 -7.16 -20.26 27.22
C ALA A 19 -6.51 -19.09 26.44
N PRO A 20 -5.75 -19.38 25.37
CA PRO A 20 -5.18 -18.34 24.51
C PRO A 20 -6.25 -17.40 23.99
N THR A 21 -6.19 -16.13 24.41
CA THR A 21 -7.05 -15.08 23.88
C THR A 21 -6.58 -14.72 22.49
N LYS A 22 -7.40 -15.05 21.48
CA LYS A 22 -7.10 -14.76 20.07
C LYS A 22 -7.58 -13.38 19.63
N SER A 23 -8.22 -12.58 20.47
CA SER A 23 -8.93 -11.37 20.01
C SER A 23 -8.71 -10.18 20.93
N LEU A 24 -7.97 -9.19 20.44
CA LEU A 24 -7.92 -7.84 21.00
C LEU A 24 -8.74 -6.90 20.10
N SER A 25 -9.63 -6.10 20.69
CA SER A 25 -10.45 -5.12 19.95
C SER A 25 -10.10 -3.67 20.31
N PRO A 26 -10.42 -2.67 19.46
CA PRO A 26 -10.21 -1.25 19.78
C PRO A 26 -10.81 -0.81 21.12
N ARG A 27 -11.98 -1.36 21.47
CA ARG A 27 -12.69 -1.06 22.71
C ARG A 27 -11.93 -1.53 23.94
N ASP A 28 -11.36 -2.73 23.89
CA ASP A 28 -10.60 -3.31 25.00
C ASP A 28 -9.36 -2.45 25.26
N VAL A 29 -8.66 -2.05 24.20
CA VAL A 29 -7.47 -1.20 24.31
C VAL A 29 -7.82 0.18 24.87
N GLN A 30 -8.94 0.78 24.45
CA GLN A 30 -9.38 2.08 24.96
C GLN A 30 -9.82 2.02 26.43
N ALA A 31 -10.54 0.97 26.83
CA ALA A 31 -10.94 0.73 28.21
C ALA A 31 -9.70 0.58 29.10
N ALA A 32 -8.74 -0.25 28.70
CA ALA A 32 -7.47 -0.42 29.39
C ALA A 32 -6.69 0.90 29.49
N LYS A 33 -6.53 1.65 28.39
CA LYS A 33 -5.83 2.95 28.37
C LYS A 33 -6.49 3.96 29.31
N ASN A 34 -7.82 4.08 29.26
CA ASN A 34 -8.56 4.99 30.14
C ASN A 34 -8.37 4.62 31.60
N LYS A 35 -8.40 3.31 31.91
CA LYS A 35 -8.23 2.85 33.26
C LYS A 35 -6.83 3.04 33.79
N VAL A 36 -5.81 2.63 33.03
CA VAL A 36 -4.41 2.87 33.37
C VAL A 36 -4.12 4.36 33.53
N LYS A 37 -4.71 5.22 32.69
CA LYS A 37 -4.59 6.68 32.83
C LYS A 37 -5.24 7.17 34.12
N ALA A 38 -6.43 6.70 34.47
CA ALA A 38 -7.12 7.06 35.71
C ALA A 38 -6.33 6.61 36.94
N ILE A 39 -5.84 5.36 36.95
CA ILE A 39 -4.96 4.82 38.00
C ILE A 39 -3.72 5.72 38.15
N ARG A 40 -3.02 6.01 37.04
CA ARG A 40 -1.85 6.89 37.05
C ARG A 40 -2.18 8.29 37.58
N GLN A 41 -3.31 8.87 37.20
CA GLN A 41 -3.72 10.20 37.67
C GLN A 41 -3.96 10.22 39.18
N GLN A 42 -4.59 9.18 39.73
CA GLN A 42 -4.78 9.07 41.17
C GLN A 42 -3.45 8.85 41.92
N LEU A 43 -2.56 8.00 41.39
CA LEU A 43 -1.24 7.76 42.00
C LEU A 43 -0.34 9.01 41.98
N ILE A 44 -0.49 9.89 40.99
CA ILE A 44 0.30 11.12 40.86
C ILE A 44 -0.38 12.32 41.55
N ALA A 45 -1.63 12.19 41.98
CA ALA A 45 -2.36 13.26 42.67
C ALA A 45 -1.68 13.65 43.99
N ARG A 46 -1.82 14.92 44.40
CA ARG A 46 -1.32 15.43 45.68
C ARG A 46 -2.12 14.95 46.90
N ARG A 47 -3.18 14.18 46.68
CA ARG A 47 -4.00 13.63 47.77
C ARG A 47 -3.20 12.54 48.49
N SER A 48 -3.39 12.46 49.81
CA SER A 48 -2.78 11.45 50.66
C SER A 48 -3.46 10.10 50.56
N GLN A 49 -4.65 10.00 49.97
CA GLN A 49 -5.40 8.75 49.80
C GLN A 49 -5.65 8.47 48.32
N VAL A 50 -5.50 7.20 47.94
CA VAL A 50 -5.76 6.66 46.59
C VAL A 50 -6.94 5.69 46.67
N GLU A 51 -7.88 5.77 45.73
CA GLU A 51 -9.08 4.90 45.66
C GLU A 51 -9.28 4.40 44.22
N LEU A 52 -8.74 3.20 43.93
CA LEU A 52 -8.83 2.57 42.61
C LEU A 52 -10.02 1.62 42.57
N LYS A 53 -11.08 1.98 41.85
CA LYS A 53 -12.19 1.08 41.55
C LYS A 53 -11.93 0.37 40.24
N LEU A 54 -12.08 -0.95 40.15
CA LEU A 54 -11.92 -1.77 38.95
C LEU A 54 -13.18 -2.62 38.77
N SER A 55 -13.88 -2.45 37.66
CA SER A 55 -14.97 -3.34 37.25
C SER A 55 -14.42 -4.61 36.59
N GLN A 56 -15.26 -5.66 36.45
CA GLN A 56 -14.90 -6.84 35.66
C GLN A 56 -14.43 -6.46 34.25
N GLN A 57 -15.12 -5.52 33.59
CA GLN A 57 -14.75 -5.04 32.26
C GLN A 57 -13.38 -4.36 32.23
N ASP A 58 -13.02 -3.61 33.28
CA ASP A 58 -11.70 -2.99 33.40
C ASP A 58 -10.60 -4.05 33.53
N ILE A 59 -10.86 -5.10 34.31
CA ILE A 59 -9.93 -6.22 34.52
C ILE A 59 -9.73 -6.98 33.21
N ASP A 60 -10.82 -7.37 32.53
CA ASP A 60 -10.76 -8.08 31.24
C ASP A 60 -9.95 -7.29 30.20
N ALA A 61 -10.19 -5.98 30.10
CA ALA A 61 -9.47 -5.11 29.18
C ALA A 61 -7.97 -5.03 29.47
N ILE A 62 -7.58 -4.87 30.75
CA ILE A 62 -6.17 -4.82 31.16
C ILE A 62 -5.49 -6.16 30.90
N MET A 63 -6.15 -7.27 31.25
CA MET A 63 -5.60 -8.62 31.06
C MET A 63 -5.49 -8.99 29.57
N ALA A 64 -6.43 -8.56 28.73
CA ALA A 64 -6.34 -8.75 27.28
C ALA A 64 -5.15 -7.99 26.67
N VAL A 65 -4.94 -6.72 27.05
CA VAL A 65 -3.77 -5.94 26.60
C VAL A 65 -2.46 -6.58 27.12
N ALA A 66 -2.43 -7.04 28.36
CA ALA A 66 -1.25 -7.71 28.92
C ALA A 66 -0.93 -9.04 28.19
N SER A 67 -1.95 -9.86 27.93
CA SER A 67 -1.82 -11.13 27.19
C SER A 67 -1.37 -10.92 25.75
N TYR A 68 -1.74 -9.79 25.15
CA TYR A 68 -1.30 -9.42 23.80
C TYR A 68 0.14 -8.87 23.75
N SER A 69 0.55 -8.19 24.82
CA SER A 69 1.84 -7.48 24.86
C SER A 69 2.99 -8.38 25.31
N ILE A 70 2.69 -9.44 26.09
CA ILE A 70 3.70 -10.31 26.69
C ILE A 70 3.70 -11.66 25.94
N PRO A 71 4.79 -12.01 25.23
CA PRO A 71 4.84 -13.21 24.42
C PRO A 71 4.61 -14.47 25.25
N ASN A 72 3.90 -15.44 24.67
CA ASN A 72 3.63 -16.74 25.29
C ASN A 72 2.90 -16.71 26.63
N MET A 73 2.40 -15.56 27.09
CA MET A 73 1.69 -15.42 28.35
C MET A 73 0.23 -15.03 28.11
N GLN A 74 -0.65 -15.62 28.90
CA GLN A 74 -2.08 -15.34 28.90
C GLN A 74 -2.51 -15.03 30.32
N PHE A 75 -3.36 -14.03 30.49
CA PHE A 75 -3.85 -13.58 31.78
C PHE A 75 -5.38 -13.50 31.76
N ALA A 76 -6.00 -13.88 32.87
CA ALA A 76 -7.42 -13.71 33.09
C ALA A 76 -7.66 -13.31 34.54
N GLY A 77 -8.73 -12.54 34.77
CA GLY A 77 -9.16 -12.18 36.10
C GLY A 77 -10.68 -12.17 36.19
N SER A 78 -11.23 -12.62 37.31
CA SER A 78 -12.67 -12.55 37.58
C SER A 78 -12.90 -11.97 38.96
N VAL A 79 -13.69 -10.91 39.04
CA VAL A 79 -14.10 -10.29 40.30
C VAL A 79 -15.55 -10.66 40.61
N THR A 80 -15.78 -11.07 41.84
CA THR A 80 -17.10 -11.38 42.39
C THR A 80 -17.32 -10.54 43.67
N PRO A 81 -18.54 -10.52 44.23
CA PRO A 81 -18.77 -9.90 45.55
C PRO A 81 -17.95 -10.51 46.70
N TYR A 82 -17.40 -11.71 46.51
CA TYR A 82 -16.69 -12.45 47.56
C TYR A 82 -15.17 -12.43 47.42
N GLY A 83 -14.64 -11.90 46.30
CA GLY A 83 -13.21 -11.90 46.02
C GLY A 83 -12.90 -11.86 44.53
N MET A 84 -11.61 -11.86 44.20
CA MET A 84 -11.11 -11.85 42.83
C MET A 84 -10.17 -13.03 42.57
N ALA A 85 -10.42 -13.79 41.52
CA ALA A 85 -9.48 -14.77 41.00
C ALA A 85 -8.60 -14.13 39.92
N VAL A 86 -7.31 -14.43 39.93
CA VAL A 86 -6.36 -14.09 38.87
C VAL A 86 -5.61 -15.33 38.44
N ALA A 87 -5.48 -15.52 37.13
CA ALA A 87 -4.75 -16.63 36.56
C ALA A 87 -3.85 -16.18 35.42
N GLY A 88 -2.74 -16.90 35.26
CA GLY A 88 -1.76 -16.71 34.20
C GLY A 88 -1.32 -18.06 33.64
N SER A 89 -1.11 -18.14 32.33
CA SER A 89 -0.56 -19.33 31.66
C SER A 89 0.58 -18.91 30.76
N ALA A 90 1.78 -19.43 31.01
CA ALA A 90 2.94 -19.23 30.15
C ALA A 90 3.23 -20.51 29.35
N SER A 91 3.24 -20.41 28.02
CA SER A 91 3.61 -21.52 27.13
C SER A 91 5.13 -21.71 27.15
N VAL A 92 5.58 -22.94 27.40
CA VAL A 92 6.99 -23.33 27.47
C VAL A 92 7.25 -24.41 26.41
N PRO A 93 8.21 -24.20 25.48
CA PRO A 93 8.47 -25.13 24.37
C PRO A 93 9.36 -26.30 24.82
N ILE A 94 8.83 -27.20 25.65
CA ILE A 94 9.54 -28.40 26.12
C ILE A 94 8.69 -29.64 25.82
N ALA A 95 9.17 -30.51 24.93
CA ALA A 95 8.51 -31.76 24.54
C ALA A 95 7.06 -31.57 24.06
N GLY A 96 6.85 -30.58 23.18
CA GLY A 96 5.53 -30.08 22.76
C GLY A 96 5.18 -28.76 23.47
N SER A 97 3.91 -28.35 23.40
CA SER A 97 3.41 -27.20 24.17
C SER A 97 3.07 -27.64 25.59
N ARG A 98 3.86 -27.19 26.56
CA ARG A 98 3.57 -27.31 27.99
C ARG A 98 3.30 -25.93 28.58
N TYR A 99 2.60 -25.89 29.71
CA TYR A 99 2.15 -24.63 30.30
C TYR A 99 2.60 -24.51 31.75
N LEU A 100 3.28 -23.41 32.08
CA LEU A 100 3.44 -22.97 33.45
C LEU A 100 2.20 -22.17 33.84
N ASN A 101 1.36 -22.77 34.69
CA ASN A 101 0.13 -22.14 35.14
C ASN A 101 0.36 -21.50 36.51
N VAL A 102 -0.13 -20.28 36.68
CA VAL A 102 -0.17 -19.57 37.95
C VAL A 102 -1.62 -19.18 38.21
N SER A 103 -2.11 -19.41 39.42
CA SER A 103 -3.44 -18.94 39.83
C SER A 103 -3.38 -18.45 41.26
N CYS A 104 -4.16 -17.43 41.59
CA CYS A 104 -4.32 -16.98 42.96
C CYS A 104 -5.67 -16.29 43.16
N MET A 105 -6.16 -16.27 44.41
CA MET A 105 -7.36 -15.56 44.80
C MET A 105 -7.01 -14.41 45.73
N LEU A 106 -7.62 -13.26 45.54
CA LEU A 106 -7.64 -12.15 46.47
C LEU A 106 -8.98 -12.20 47.21
N LEU A 107 -8.94 -12.57 48.48
CA LEU A 107 -10.13 -12.77 49.32
C LEU A 107 -10.11 -11.80 50.51
N PRO A 108 -11.28 -11.30 50.95
CA PRO A 108 -11.39 -10.57 52.21
C PRO A 108 -11.27 -11.54 53.41
N ASP A 109 -10.52 -11.14 54.44
CA ASP A 109 -10.26 -11.93 55.66
C ASP A 109 -10.37 -11.04 56.92
N PHE A 110 -11.46 -11.19 57.68
CA PHE A 110 -11.82 -10.43 58.91
C PHE A 110 -11.48 -8.92 58.92
N ASP A 111 -10.21 -8.54 59.11
CA ASP A 111 -9.70 -7.15 59.19
C ASP A 111 -8.89 -6.68 57.95
N ALA A 112 -8.57 -7.55 56.98
CA ALA A 112 -7.78 -7.22 55.79
C ALA A 112 -8.04 -8.18 54.60
N SER A 113 -7.81 -7.74 53.37
CA SER A 113 -7.80 -8.62 52.20
C SER A 113 -6.40 -9.20 51.94
N GLY A 114 -6.31 -10.45 51.48
CA GLY A 114 -5.02 -11.12 51.30
C GLY A 114 -5.00 -12.03 50.08
N LEU A 115 -3.79 -12.27 49.57
CA LEU A 115 -3.58 -13.28 48.53
C LEU A 115 -3.64 -14.68 49.15
N GLN A 116 -4.61 -15.48 48.71
CA GLN A 116 -4.92 -16.81 49.20
C GLN A 116 -5.01 -17.80 48.03
N ASP A 117 -4.89 -19.09 48.34
CA ASP A 117 -5.00 -20.18 47.35
C ASP A 117 -4.12 -20.01 46.11
N CYS A 118 -2.95 -19.39 46.28
CA CYS A 118 -1.99 -19.24 45.19
C CYS A 118 -1.37 -20.60 44.80
N ARG A 119 -1.24 -20.89 43.51
CA ARG A 119 -0.63 -22.11 42.97
C ARG A 119 0.28 -21.81 41.79
N ILE A 120 1.36 -22.59 41.65
CA ILE A 120 2.19 -22.66 40.45
C ILE A 120 2.23 -24.12 39.96
N GLY A 121 1.69 -24.38 38.77
CA GLY A 121 1.36 -25.72 38.32
C GLY A 121 0.45 -26.41 39.33
N SER A 122 0.87 -27.57 39.81
CA SER A 122 0.15 -28.31 40.86
C SER A 122 0.54 -27.90 42.29
N ILE A 123 1.58 -27.07 42.45
CA ILE A 123 2.22 -26.76 43.73
C ILE A 123 1.46 -25.61 44.41
N PRO A 124 0.83 -25.84 45.60
CA PRO A 124 0.27 -24.76 46.39
C PRO A 124 1.38 -23.91 47.02
N LEU A 125 1.18 -22.61 47.04
CA LEU A 125 2.13 -21.64 47.59
C LEU A 125 1.58 -21.09 48.91
N PRO A 126 2.40 -21.02 49.97
CA PRO A 126 1.98 -20.40 51.23
C PRO A 126 1.57 -18.94 51.01
N SER A 127 0.35 -18.58 51.40
CA SER A 127 -0.25 -17.24 51.22
C SER A 127 0.65 -16.11 51.74
N GLY A 128 1.15 -16.25 52.98
CA GLY A 128 2.05 -15.27 53.60
C GLY A 128 3.39 -15.11 52.87
N LEU A 129 3.91 -16.18 52.24
CA LEU A 129 5.14 -16.10 51.45
C LEU A 129 4.91 -15.33 50.15
N ILE A 130 3.77 -15.53 49.48
CA ILE A 130 3.49 -14.88 48.21
C ILE A 130 3.26 -13.38 48.38
N GLN A 131 2.48 -12.98 49.39
CA GLN A 131 2.31 -11.56 49.67
C GLN A 131 3.63 -10.92 50.09
N ALA A 132 4.43 -11.57 50.94
CA ALA A 132 5.75 -11.07 51.34
C ALA A 132 6.70 -10.92 50.13
N VAL A 133 6.73 -11.89 49.22
CA VAL A 133 7.56 -11.83 48.00
C VAL A 133 7.07 -10.72 47.07
N ALA A 134 5.76 -10.59 46.84
CA ALA A 134 5.19 -9.55 45.98
C ALA A 134 5.47 -8.15 46.52
N VAL A 135 5.20 -7.92 47.81
CA VAL A 135 5.36 -6.64 48.49
C VAL A 135 6.85 -6.28 48.65
N THR A 136 7.69 -7.23 49.07
CA THR A 136 9.14 -6.99 49.24
C THR A 136 9.83 -6.79 47.90
N GLY A 137 9.50 -7.58 46.88
CA GLY A 137 10.02 -7.38 45.53
C GLY A 137 9.67 -6.00 44.97
N PHE A 138 8.44 -5.52 45.21
CA PHE A 138 8.04 -4.17 44.85
C PHE A 138 8.84 -3.10 45.62
N GLY A 139 9.08 -3.32 46.92
CA GLY A 139 9.89 -2.40 47.75
C GLY A 139 11.34 -2.29 47.33
N TRP A 140 11.95 -3.39 46.90
CA TRP A 140 13.31 -3.39 46.34
C TRP A 140 13.45 -2.48 45.12
N VAL A 141 12.37 -2.37 44.34
CA VAL A 141 12.36 -1.61 43.09
C VAL A 141 11.91 -0.17 43.31
N PHE A 142 10.89 0.05 44.15
CA PHE A 142 10.18 1.32 44.26
C PHE A 142 10.32 2.01 45.64
N GLY A 143 11.04 1.40 46.58
CA GLY A 143 11.27 1.90 47.94
C GLY A 143 10.27 1.38 48.99
N ASP A 144 10.62 1.52 50.27
CA ASP A 144 9.84 0.99 51.41
C ASP A 144 8.47 1.68 51.59
N ASP A 145 8.36 2.93 51.16
CA ASP A 145 7.11 3.68 51.16
C ASP A 145 6.13 3.21 50.09
N ALA A 146 6.65 2.88 48.91
CA ALA A 146 5.87 2.29 47.83
C ALA A 146 5.45 0.85 48.17
N LYS A 147 6.32 0.09 48.85
CA LYS A 147 6.03 -1.22 49.46
C LYS A 147 4.82 -1.14 50.38
N ARG A 148 4.84 -0.21 51.35
CA ARG A 148 3.73 0.00 52.29
C ARG A 148 2.43 0.38 51.59
N THR A 149 2.51 1.23 50.56
CA THR A 149 1.33 1.60 49.77
C THR A 149 0.75 0.39 49.02
N LEU A 150 1.58 -0.47 48.42
CA LEU A 150 1.12 -1.69 47.75
C LEU A 150 0.48 -2.68 48.72
N ASP A 151 1.11 -2.88 49.88
CA ASP A 151 0.57 -3.75 50.93
C ASP A 151 -0.78 -3.26 51.45
N GLN A 152 -0.94 -1.93 51.61
CA GLN A 152 -2.22 -1.31 51.93
C GLN A 152 -3.26 -1.45 50.82
N LEU A 153 -2.88 -1.36 49.53
CA LEU A 153 -3.83 -1.58 48.43
C LEU A 153 -4.36 -3.01 48.43
N ILE A 154 -3.49 -4.01 48.68
CA ILE A 154 -3.87 -5.43 48.77
C ILE A 154 -4.74 -5.65 50.01
N SER A 155 -4.29 -5.17 51.17
CA SER A 155 -4.97 -5.32 52.46
C SER A 155 -6.28 -4.54 52.56
N GLY A 156 -6.37 -3.41 51.87
CA GLY A 156 -7.53 -2.53 51.79
C GLY A 156 -8.46 -2.83 50.60
N ALA A 157 -8.27 -3.95 49.92
CA ALA A 157 -9.14 -4.37 48.83
C ALA A 157 -10.55 -4.68 49.34
N GLN A 158 -11.56 -4.09 48.71
CA GLN A 158 -12.98 -4.29 49.01
C GLN A 158 -13.72 -4.75 47.76
N PHE A 159 -14.65 -5.67 47.95
CA PHE A 159 -15.45 -6.25 46.88
C PHE A 159 -16.91 -5.81 47.05
N GLN A 160 -17.35 -4.88 46.22
CA GLN A 160 -18.72 -4.33 46.31
C GLN A 160 -19.32 -4.23 44.92
N ASN A 161 -20.56 -4.69 44.76
CA ASN A 161 -21.31 -4.63 43.48
C ASN A 161 -20.55 -5.25 42.28
N GLY A 162 -19.77 -6.31 42.52
CA GLY A 162 -18.94 -6.95 41.48
C GLY A 162 -17.79 -6.07 40.99
N GLN A 163 -17.31 -5.13 41.82
CA GLN A 163 -16.13 -4.30 41.57
C GLN A 163 -15.11 -4.50 42.67
N LEU A 164 -13.83 -4.37 42.30
CA LEU A 164 -12.69 -4.31 43.21
C LEU A 164 -12.39 -2.84 43.52
N ALA A 165 -12.51 -2.42 44.77
CA ALA A 165 -12.06 -1.12 45.25
C ALA A 165 -10.78 -1.29 46.07
N LEU A 166 -9.68 -0.66 45.64
CA LEU A 166 -8.40 -0.67 46.35
C LEU A 166 -8.19 0.71 46.99
N VAL A 167 -7.99 0.74 48.31
CA VAL A 167 -7.77 1.98 49.06
C VAL A 167 -6.43 1.92 49.77
N ALA A 168 -5.62 2.98 49.65
CA ALA A 168 -4.36 3.08 50.37
C ALA A 168 -3.96 4.53 50.65
N ASP A 169 -3.13 4.71 51.67
CA ASP A 169 -2.45 5.98 51.93
C ASP A 169 -1.17 6.06 51.10
N LYS A 170 -0.91 7.26 50.58
CA LYS A 170 0.17 7.56 49.65
C LYS A 170 1.07 8.66 50.22
N PRO A 171 2.38 8.43 50.31
CA PRO A 171 3.31 9.47 50.73
C PRO A 171 3.39 10.65 49.74
N VAL A 172 3.87 11.80 50.24
CA VAL A 172 3.93 13.07 49.49
C VAL A 172 4.85 12.97 48.28
N ASP A 173 5.96 12.23 48.41
CA ASP A 173 7.00 12.01 47.41
C ASP A 173 6.80 10.71 46.58
N PHE A 174 5.72 9.96 46.80
CA PHE A 174 5.42 8.70 46.10
C PHE A 174 5.53 8.80 44.57
N ARG A 175 5.22 9.97 43.99
CA ARG A 175 5.39 10.23 42.55
C ARG A 175 6.85 10.08 42.12
N GLU A 176 7.78 10.68 42.86
CA GLU A 176 9.20 10.62 42.52
C GLU A 176 9.78 9.23 42.84
N GLN A 177 9.27 8.54 43.87
CA GLN A 177 9.63 7.14 44.17
C GLN A 177 9.25 6.19 43.03
N ILE A 178 7.99 6.24 42.54
CA ILE A 178 7.54 5.43 41.40
C ILE A 178 8.36 5.76 40.14
N LYS A 179 8.61 7.04 39.88
CA LYS A 179 9.39 7.47 38.72
C LYS A 179 10.85 6.99 38.82
N GLY A 180 11.46 7.08 39.99
CA GLY A 180 12.80 6.60 40.28
C GLY A 180 12.91 5.08 40.13
N GLY A 181 11.93 4.31 40.62
CA GLY A 181 11.91 2.86 40.46
C GLY A 181 11.70 2.39 39.02
N ILE A 182 10.85 3.07 38.25
CA ILE A 182 10.71 2.80 36.80
C ILE A 182 12.03 3.10 36.07
N GLN A 183 12.71 4.19 36.42
CA GLN A 183 14.02 4.52 35.87
C GLN A 183 15.08 3.49 36.27
N GLY A 184 15.05 3.04 37.53
CA GLY A 184 15.89 1.95 38.05
C GLY A 184 15.70 0.66 37.25
N LEU A 185 14.45 0.22 37.05
CA LEU A 185 14.14 -0.94 36.21
C LEU A 185 14.57 -0.76 34.77
N ALA A 186 14.38 0.43 34.18
CA ALA A 186 14.84 0.71 32.83
C ALA A 186 16.37 0.62 32.73
N ASN A 187 17.09 1.07 33.75
CA ASN A 187 18.55 0.98 33.84
C ASN A 187 19.02 -0.46 34.11
N THR A 188 18.32 -1.23 34.94
CA THR A 188 18.61 -2.65 35.18
C THR A 188 18.33 -3.50 33.93
N ALA A 189 17.23 -3.23 33.23
CA ALA A 189 16.94 -3.88 31.94
C ALA A 189 18.01 -3.57 30.89
N LYS A 190 18.56 -2.35 30.87
CA LYS A 190 19.73 -2.00 30.04
C LYS A 190 20.97 -2.83 30.43
N SER A 191 21.17 -3.14 31.71
CA SER A 191 22.33 -3.93 32.16
C SER A 191 22.23 -5.45 31.92
N ILE A 192 21.03 -5.98 31.69
CA ILE A 192 20.79 -7.42 31.46
C ILE A 192 20.94 -7.79 29.96
N HIS A 193 20.65 -6.86 29.04
CA HIS A 193 20.98 -7.02 27.62
C HIS A 193 22.36 -6.44 27.31
N ARG A 194 23.42 -7.20 27.64
CA ARG A 194 24.75 -7.02 27.04
C ARG A 194 24.73 -7.58 25.60
N GLN A 195 24.15 -6.83 24.66
CA GLN A 195 24.77 -6.71 23.35
C GLN A 195 25.62 -5.44 23.39
N ASP A 196 26.74 -5.45 22.69
CA ASP A 196 27.87 -4.54 22.84
C ASP A 196 27.47 -3.08 23.12
N GLU A 197 28.18 -2.45 24.06
CA GLU A 197 28.01 -1.05 24.43
C GLU A 197 27.91 -0.20 23.15
N ILE A 198 26.72 0.33 22.85
CA ILE A 198 26.50 1.17 21.69
C ILE A 198 27.45 2.36 21.80
N ASP A 199 28.48 2.40 20.95
CA ASP A 199 29.50 3.44 21.03
C ASP A 199 28.91 4.80 20.63
N ILE A 200 28.71 5.65 21.64
CA ILE A 200 28.22 7.02 21.51
C ILE A 200 29.11 7.83 20.55
N ALA A 201 30.43 7.59 20.56
CA ALA A 201 31.35 8.28 19.68
C ALA A 201 31.06 7.93 18.20
N THR A 202 30.73 6.67 17.93
CA THR A 202 30.33 6.20 16.61
C THR A 202 28.97 6.78 16.19
N ILE A 203 27.96 6.86 17.08
CA ILE A 203 26.70 7.57 16.76
C ILE A 203 26.96 9.04 16.40
N ASP A 204 27.88 9.71 17.10
CA ASP A 204 28.22 11.12 16.85
C ASP A 204 28.85 11.36 15.47
N VAL A 205 29.57 10.37 14.92
CA VAL A 205 30.04 10.38 13.53
C VAL A 205 28.85 10.51 12.59
N TYR A 206 27.85 9.64 12.74
CA TYR A 206 26.66 9.63 11.87
C TYR A 206 25.76 10.84 12.07
N LEU A 207 25.59 11.33 13.31
CA LEU A 207 24.88 12.58 13.57
C LEU A 207 25.58 13.76 12.90
N THR A 208 26.91 13.76 12.85
CA THR A 208 27.70 14.78 12.16
C THR A 208 27.53 14.67 10.65
N THR A 209 27.58 13.47 10.08
CA THR A 209 27.25 13.20 8.68
C THR A 209 25.86 13.74 8.32
N LEU A 210 24.83 13.42 9.11
CA LEU A 210 23.47 13.87 8.84
C LEU A 210 23.30 15.39 8.86
N ARG A 211 24.11 16.14 9.63
CA ARG A 211 24.06 17.62 9.67
C ARG A 211 24.50 18.27 8.36
N THR A 212 25.34 17.60 7.57
CA THR A 212 25.74 18.11 6.24
C THR A 212 24.57 18.12 5.25
N MET A 213 23.53 17.33 5.55
CA MET A 213 22.33 17.13 4.74
C MET A 213 21.12 17.97 5.17
N ASP A 214 21.32 19.06 5.92
CA ASP A 214 20.23 19.89 6.42
C ASP A 214 19.39 20.58 5.32
N ASN A 215 19.88 20.57 4.07
CA ASN A 215 19.16 21.05 2.88
C ASN A 215 18.61 19.94 1.98
N SER A 216 18.80 18.67 2.34
CA SER A 216 18.37 17.50 1.55
C SER A 216 16.84 17.34 1.46
N PRO A 217 16.34 16.50 0.53
CA PRO A 217 14.91 16.26 0.32
C PRO A 217 14.18 15.72 1.57
N GLU A 218 12.85 15.84 1.59
CA GLU A 218 12.02 15.34 2.72
C GLU A 218 11.93 13.80 2.79
N SER A 219 12.45 13.05 1.83
CA SER A 219 12.46 11.57 1.88
C SER A 219 13.51 11.05 2.87
N LEU A 220 13.23 9.92 3.54
CA LEU A 220 14.20 9.26 4.42
C LEU A 220 15.36 8.60 3.65
N ALA A 221 15.13 8.13 2.42
CA ALA A 221 16.10 7.33 1.67
C ALA A 221 17.46 8.03 1.44
N PRO A 222 17.53 9.32 1.03
CA PRO A 222 18.83 10.00 0.89
C PRO A 222 19.65 10.01 2.19
N TYR A 223 19.00 10.10 3.35
CA TYR A 223 19.69 10.06 4.63
C TYR A 223 20.21 8.65 4.95
N VAL A 224 19.44 7.61 4.62
CA VAL A 224 19.88 6.20 4.71
C VAL A 224 21.10 5.97 3.83
N VAL A 225 21.07 6.42 2.58
CA VAL A 225 22.21 6.32 1.66
C VAL A 225 23.47 6.90 2.27
N GLU A 226 23.38 8.13 2.80
CA GLU A 226 24.55 8.82 3.28
C GLU A 226 25.15 8.18 4.54
N VAL A 227 24.31 7.73 5.49
CA VAL A 227 24.82 7.03 6.68
C VAL A 227 25.38 5.66 6.30
N MET A 228 24.75 4.93 5.37
CA MET A 228 25.24 3.62 4.93
C MET A 228 26.53 3.73 4.10
N ARG A 229 26.69 4.79 3.31
CA ARG A 229 27.94 5.12 2.62
C ARG A 229 29.07 5.43 3.60
N THR A 230 28.75 6.11 4.70
CA THR A 230 29.71 6.37 5.78
C THR A 230 30.08 5.07 6.50
N ALA A 231 29.10 4.21 6.80
CA ALA A 231 29.30 2.89 7.41
C ALA A 231 30.17 1.99 6.53
N MET A 232 29.90 1.96 5.23
CA MET A 232 30.70 1.22 4.24
C MET A 232 32.16 1.69 4.21
N ALA A 233 32.41 3.01 4.28
CA ALA A 233 33.76 3.55 4.30
C ALA A 233 34.52 3.17 5.57
N ARG A 234 33.85 3.18 6.73
CA ARG A 234 34.42 2.78 8.02
C ARG A 234 34.66 1.27 8.10
N THR A 235 33.73 0.49 7.58
CA THR A 235 33.87 -0.97 7.43
C THR A 235 35.09 -1.30 6.56
N SER A 236 35.28 -0.59 5.45
CA SER A 236 36.49 -0.72 4.61
C SER A 236 37.79 -0.36 5.33
N ALA A 237 37.71 0.42 6.42
CA ALA A 237 38.83 0.77 7.28
C ALA A 237 39.01 -0.19 8.48
N GLY A 238 38.24 -1.29 8.53
CA GLY A 238 38.35 -2.34 9.54
C GLY A 238 37.34 -2.28 10.68
N ALA A 239 36.33 -1.41 10.61
CA ALA A 239 35.23 -1.41 11.57
C ALA A 239 34.25 -2.57 11.30
N ASP A 240 33.54 -3.01 12.35
CA ASP A 240 32.53 -4.05 12.24
C ASP A 240 31.25 -3.55 11.52
N PRO A 241 30.78 -4.21 10.45
CA PRO A 241 29.65 -3.73 9.66
C PRO A 241 28.34 -3.60 10.46
N ALA A 242 28.02 -4.58 11.31
CA ALA A 242 26.78 -4.62 12.08
C ALA A 242 26.74 -3.51 13.13
N THR A 243 27.87 -3.28 13.80
CA THR A 243 28.06 -2.18 14.75
C THR A 243 27.88 -0.82 14.08
N GLU A 244 28.50 -0.62 12.91
CA GLU A 244 28.42 0.63 12.15
C GLU A 244 26.99 0.90 11.64
N ASN A 245 26.31 -0.12 11.12
CA ASN A 245 24.91 -0.04 10.70
C ASN A 245 23.97 0.30 11.86
N THR A 246 24.21 -0.32 13.03
CA THR A 246 23.46 -0.06 14.25
C THR A 246 23.60 1.39 14.68
N ALA A 247 24.83 1.91 14.75
CA ALA A 247 25.06 3.31 15.10
C ALA A 247 24.45 4.29 14.08
N ALA A 248 24.48 3.95 12.80
CA ALA A 248 23.82 4.72 11.73
C ALA A 248 22.30 4.79 11.94
N LEU A 249 21.65 3.67 12.28
CA LEU A 249 20.21 3.62 12.58
C LEU A 249 19.84 4.44 13.82
N TRP A 250 20.63 4.35 14.91
CA TRP A 250 20.47 5.20 16.08
C TRP A 250 20.54 6.69 15.74
N ALA A 251 21.49 7.10 14.91
CA ALA A 251 21.62 8.49 14.48
C ALA A 251 20.40 8.97 13.67
N LEU A 252 19.87 8.13 12.77
CA LEU A 252 18.63 8.42 12.02
C LEU A 252 17.44 8.61 12.97
N ALA A 253 17.25 7.69 13.92
CA ALA A 253 16.14 7.75 14.87
C ALA A 253 16.24 8.94 15.85
N ILE A 254 17.45 9.28 16.30
CA ILE A 254 17.70 10.46 17.15
C ILE A 254 17.38 11.76 16.38
N LYS A 255 17.78 11.83 15.09
CA LYS A 255 17.55 13.02 14.26
C LYS A 255 16.08 13.20 13.89
N PHE A 256 15.45 12.17 13.34
CA PHE A 256 14.13 12.24 12.72
C PHE A 256 12.98 11.77 13.61
N GLY A 257 13.25 10.86 14.55
CA GLY A 257 12.25 10.34 15.49
C GLY A 257 12.11 11.20 16.75
N THR A 258 13.04 11.05 17.69
CA THR A 258 13.09 11.87 18.90
C THR A 258 14.48 11.87 19.53
N TYR A 259 14.90 13.03 20.04
CA TYR A 259 16.16 13.15 20.77
C TYR A 259 16.22 12.31 22.04
N ARG A 260 15.06 11.86 22.55
CA ARG A 260 15.01 11.01 23.75
C ARG A 260 15.63 9.64 23.50
N PHE A 261 15.72 9.17 22.26
CA PHE A 261 16.48 7.97 21.94
C PHE A 261 17.96 8.12 22.31
N ALA A 262 18.53 9.32 22.27
CA ALA A 262 19.90 9.55 22.70
C ALA A 262 20.10 9.17 24.18
N SER A 263 19.13 9.48 25.05
CA SER A 263 19.19 9.07 26.46
C SER A 263 19.06 7.55 26.65
N LEU A 264 18.43 6.85 25.71
CA LEU A 264 18.38 5.39 25.71
C LEU A 264 19.73 4.80 25.29
N ALA A 265 20.40 5.40 24.30
CA ALA A 265 21.76 5.08 23.88
C ALA A 265 22.87 5.53 24.86
N GLY A 266 22.54 6.15 26.00
CA GLY A 266 23.51 6.51 27.04
C GLY A 266 24.06 7.94 26.98
N TYR A 267 23.52 8.82 26.13
CA TYR A 267 23.96 10.22 26.08
C TYR A 267 23.67 10.97 27.39
N GLU A 268 24.68 11.71 27.87
CA GLU A 268 24.52 12.75 28.88
C GLU A 268 24.09 14.07 28.22
N GLY A 269 22.78 14.34 28.23
CA GLY A 269 22.21 15.58 27.71
C GLY A 269 21.63 15.48 26.30
N LYS A 270 21.48 16.62 25.61
CA LYS A 270 20.85 16.68 24.28
C LYS A 270 21.93 16.65 23.19
N PRO A 271 21.91 15.66 22.28
CA PRO A 271 22.87 15.64 21.17
C PRO A 271 22.61 16.79 20.20
N LYS A 272 23.67 17.27 19.56
CA LYS A 272 23.56 18.21 18.45
C LYS A 272 23.02 17.45 17.23
N VAL A 273 21.88 17.83 16.69
CA VAL A 273 21.27 17.11 15.54
C VAL A 273 21.10 17.96 14.28
N GLY A 274 21.52 19.23 14.33
CA GLY A 274 21.29 20.18 13.25
C GLY A 274 19.83 20.60 13.12
N LYS A 275 19.44 21.08 11.93
CA LYS A 275 18.03 21.40 11.62
C LYS A 275 17.22 20.11 11.57
N ARG A 276 16.20 20.01 12.41
CA ARG A 276 15.20 18.93 12.35
C ARG A 276 14.18 19.22 11.26
N ARG A 277 14.49 18.81 10.03
CA ARG A 277 13.46 18.59 9.01
C ARG A 277 12.85 17.21 9.24
N ALA A 278 11.55 17.11 9.14
CA ALA A 278 10.89 15.82 9.19
C ALA A 278 11.22 15.05 7.91
N ALA A 279 11.71 13.82 8.07
CA ALA A 279 11.78 12.86 6.98
C ALA A 279 10.41 12.21 6.76
N SER A 280 10.21 11.65 5.57
CA SER A 280 8.99 10.99 5.15
C SER A 280 9.31 9.70 4.40
N LEU A 281 8.36 8.77 4.44
CA LEU A 281 8.31 7.59 3.59
C LEU A 281 7.01 7.68 2.78
N GLN A 282 7.09 7.53 1.47
CA GLN A 282 5.98 7.74 0.52
C GLN A 282 5.27 9.09 0.71
N GLY A 283 6.04 10.13 1.06
CA GLY A 283 5.53 11.47 1.32
C GLY A 283 4.82 11.65 2.68
N ARG A 284 4.78 10.60 3.50
CA ARG A 284 4.16 10.59 4.84
C ARG A 284 5.21 10.61 5.94
N LYS A 285 5.12 11.62 6.81
CA LYS A 285 6.07 11.83 7.94
C LYS A 285 5.83 10.85 9.07
N ASP A 286 4.57 10.51 9.29
CA ASP A 286 4.10 9.50 10.23
C ASP A 286 4.66 8.11 9.90
N LEU A 287 4.65 7.67 8.64
CA LEU A 287 5.24 6.38 8.24
C LEU A 287 6.75 6.29 8.56
N ALA A 288 7.50 7.38 8.33
CA ALA A 288 8.92 7.43 8.72
C ALA A 288 9.12 7.32 10.24
N LEU A 289 8.20 7.86 11.05
CA LEU A 289 8.24 7.72 12.50
C LEU A 289 7.95 6.29 12.94
N HIS A 290 6.90 5.66 12.41
CA HIS A 290 6.58 4.25 12.66
C HIS A 290 7.78 3.34 12.37
N PHE A 291 8.34 3.50 11.17
CA PHE A 291 9.53 2.77 10.75
C PHE A 291 10.71 2.94 11.73
N LEU A 292 11.11 4.17 12.05
CA LEU A 292 12.29 4.43 12.89
C LEU A 292 12.07 4.04 14.37
N TYR A 293 10.86 4.21 14.90
CA TYR A 293 10.56 3.83 16.29
C TYR A 293 10.58 2.32 16.44
N SER A 294 9.96 1.59 15.50
CA SER A 294 9.95 0.14 15.48
C SER A 294 11.37 -0.42 15.30
N ALA A 295 12.17 0.15 14.39
CA ALA A 295 13.57 -0.23 14.20
C ALA A 295 14.41 -0.11 15.49
N ILE A 296 14.32 1.01 16.23
CA ILE A 296 15.10 1.16 17.48
C ILE A 296 14.61 0.24 18.60
N LEU A 297 13.31 -0.03 18.68
CA LEU A 297 12.80 -0.94 19.70
C LEU A 297 13.23 -2.40 19.45
N GLU A 298 13.45 -2.78 18.20
CA GLU A 298 14.03 -4.07 17.81
C GLU A 298 15.42 -4.23 18.46
N GLN A 299 16.32 -3.27 18.26
CA GLN A 299 17.69 -3.27 18.83
C GLN A 299 17.76 -3.32 20.36
N LEU A 300 16.67 -2.96 21.05
CA LEU A 300 16.58 -3.04 22.51
C LEU A 300 16.14 -4.42 23.01
N GLY A 301 16.07 -5.43 22.13
CA GLY A 301 15.57 -6.77 22.44
C GLY A 301 14.04 -6.82 22.62
N ARG A 302 13.33 -5.82 22.06
CA ARG A 302 11.89 -5.62 22.30
C ARG A 302 11.07 -5.70 21.02
N ALA A 303 11.56 -6.37 19.97
CA ALA A 303 10.89 -6.49 18.67
C ALA A 303 9.42 -6.92 18.77
N GLN A 304 9.14 -8.00 19.50
CA GLN A 304 7.76 -8.48 19.67
C GLN A 304 6.88 -7.50 20.45
N LEU A 305 7.45 -6.81 21.45
CA LEU A 305 6.75 -5.78 22.22
C LEU A 305 6.50 -4.55 21.36
N ALA A 306 7.44 -4.15 20.51
CA ALA A 306 7.32 -3.04 19.58
C ALA A 306 6.20 -3.27 18.57
N PHE A 307 6.15 -4.48 18.00
CA PHE A 307 5.07 -4.91 17.12
C PHE A 307 3.71 -4.84 17.82
N SER A 308 3.58 -5.46 19.00
CA SER A 308 2.34 -5.42 19.78
C SER A 308 1.93 -3.98 20.14
N ILE A 309 2.89 -3.11 20.48
CA ILE A 309 2.64 -1.69 20.76
C ILE A 309 2.14 -0.95 19.51
N GLY A 310 2.72 -1.22 18.34
CA GLY A 310 2.28 -0.67 17.06
C GLY A 310 0.81 -1.02 16.77
N GLU A 311 0.47 -2.31 16.81
CA GLU A 311 -0.92 -2.77 16.62
C GLU A 311 -1.88 -2.22 17.68
N ILE A 312 -1.44 -2.14 18.94
CA ILE A 312 -2.21 -1.51 20.03
C ILE A 312 -2.45 -0.01 19.74
N LYS A 313 -1.46 0.71 19.19
CA LYS A 313 -1.61 2.10 18.78
C LYS A 313 -2.63 2.21 17.64
N GLU A 314 -2.57 1.33 16.65
CA GLU A 314 -3.55 1.32 15.55
C GLU A 314 -4.98 1.01 16.06
N LEU A 315 -5.12 0.07 16.99
CA LEU A 315 -6.39 -0.20 17.67
C LEU A 315 -6.87 1.00 18.50
N LEU A 316 -5.96 1.76 19.12
CA LEU A 316 -6.30 3.01 19.80
C LEU A 316 -6.79 4.08 18.81
N ASP A 317 -6.11 4.24 17.69
CA ASP A 317 -6.44 5.23 16.68
C ASP A 317 -7.79 4.92 16.00
N ALA A 318 -8.23 3.67 16.00
CA ALA A 318 -9.58 3.28 15.57
C ALA A 318 -10.73 3.88 16.41
N ASN A 319 -10.46 4.30 17.65
CA ASN A 319 -11.47 4.85 18.55
C ASN A 319 -11.83 6.32 18.22
N GLN A 320 -12.90 6.82 18.85
CA GLN A 320 -13.37 8.19 18.66
C GLN A 320 -12.27 9.22 18.96
N GLY A 321 -11.99 10.10 17.99
CA GLY A 321 -10.96 11.14 18.08
C GLY A 321 -9.57 10.71 17.63
N GLY A 322 -9.37 9.43 17.27
CA GLY A 322 -8.17 8.95 16.59
C GLY A 322 -8.26 9.06 15.05
N SER A 323 -7.17 8.76 14.37
CA SER A 323 -7.05 8.79 12.90
C SER A 323 -7.73 7.61 12.19
N GLY A 324 -8.07 6.55 12.92
CA GLY A 324 -8.51 5.25 12.41
C GLY A 324 -7.36 4.25 12.30
N TYR A 325 -7.67 2.95 12.34
CA TYR A 325 -6.69 1.87 12.13
C TYR A 325 -6.08 1.97 10.72
N SER A 326 -4.76 1.86 10.61
CA SER A 326 -4.00 1.99 9.36
C SER A 326 -3.10 0.77 9.12
N PHE A 327 -3.38 0.02 8.04
CA PHE A 327 -2.48 -1.04 7.60
C PHE A 327 -1.19 -0.49 6.97
N ALA A 328 -1.19 0.77 6.52
CA ALA A 328 0.04 1.44 6.08
C ALA A 328 0.99 1.70 7.26
N ASP A 329 0.45 2.07 8.43
CA ASP A 329 1.22 2.29 9.66
C ASP A 329 1.77 0.94 10.16
N LEU A 330 0.94 -0.12 10.15
CA LEU A 330 1.38 -1.49 10.43
C LEU A 330 2.51 -1.97 9.51
N ALA A 331 2.41 -1.65 8.21
CA ALA A 331 3.46 -1.97 7.24
C ALA A 331 4.76 -1.21 7.54
N ALA A 332 4.68 0.04 7.99
CA ALA A 332 5.85 0.80 8.40
C ALA A 332 6.50 0.24 9.66
N ASP A 333 5.71 -0.19 10.64
CA ASP A 333 6.22 -0.84 11.85
C ASP A 333 6.94 -2.15 11.51
N LYS A 334 6.30 -3.04 10.74
CA LYS A 334 6.90 -4.30 10.29
C LYS A 334 8.15 -4.09 9.45
N ALA A 335 8.15 -3.12 8.54
CA ALA A 335 9.32 -2.80 7.71
C ALA A 335 10.48 -2.27 8.56
N GLY A 336 10.20 -1.46 9.59
CA GLY A 336 11.21 -0.96 10.52
C GLY A 336 11.86 -2.07 11.35
N LEU A 337 11.05 -3.00 11.86
CA LEU A 337 11.55 -4.19 12.56
C LEU A 337 12.48 -5.02 11.67
N LYS A 338 12.01 -5.38 10.47
CA LYS A 338 12.80 -6.22 9.56
C LYS A 338 14.06 -5.51 9.06
N PHE A 339 13.99 -4.21 8.86
CA PHE A 339 15.15 -3.40 8.47
C PHE A 339 16.22 -3.44 9.56
N SER A 340 15.86 -3.19 10.82
CA SER A 340 16.79 -3.22 11.95
C SER A 340 17.45 -4.57 12.12
N GLU A 341 16.64 -5.64 12.14
CA GLU A 341 17.10 -7.02 12.22
C GLU A 341 18.14 -7.31 11.12
N TRP A 342 17.84 -6.96 9.87
CA TRP A 342 18.69 -7.28 8.73
C TRP A 342 20.00 -6.49 8.68
N ILE A 343 19.97 -5.19 9.01
CA ILE A 343 21.20 -4.38 8.95
C ILE A 343 22.12 -4.63 10.15
N GLY A 344 21.57 -5.11 11.26
CA GLY A 344 22.29 -5.42 12.50
C GLY A 344 22.74 -6.87 12.61
N ASP A 345 22.36 -7.73 11.66
CA ASP A 345 22.78 -9.13 11.61
C ASP A 345 24.13 -9.28 10.91
N ASP A 346 25.06 -10.00 11.54
CA ASP A 346 26.46 -10.12 11.09
C ASP A 346 26.58 -10.68 9.66
N ASP A 347 25.71 -11.62 9.27
CA ASP A 347 25.74 -12.26 7.95
C ASP A 347 25.26 -11.31 6.84
N HIS A 348 24.40 -10.34 7.17
CA HIS A 348 23.74 -9.48 6.19
C HIS A 348 24.22 -8.01 6.22
N ALA A 349 24.82 -7.55 7.31
CA ALA A 349 25.16 -6.14 7.54
C ALA A 349 26.03 -5.54 6.43
N LYS A 350 27.03 -6.29 5.94
CA LYS A 350 27.90 -5.83 4.85
C LYS A 350 27.15 -5.72 3.52
N ALA A 351 26.32 -6.71 3.19
CA ALA A 351 25.51 -6.71 1.96
C ALA A 351 24.47 -5.57 1.97
N ALA A 352 23.89 -5.28 3.15
CA ALA A 352 23.00 -4.14 3.33
C ALA A 352 23.71 -2.81 3.04
N GLN A 353 24.95 -2.61 3.50
CA GLN A 353 25.74 -1.43 3.16
C GLN A 353 25.99 -1.33 1.66
N ASP A 354 26.38 -2.43 1.01
CA ASP A 354 26.71 -2.45 -0.43
C ASP A 354 25.51 -2.09 -1.32
N LEU A 355 24.28 -2.38 -0.88
CA LEU A 355 23.07 -1.94 -1.57
C LEU A 355 22.68 -0.50 -1.18
N LEU A 356 22.50 -0.25 0.12
CA LEU A 356 21.89 0.99 0.61
C LEU A 356 22.80 2.20 0.44
N ALA A 357 24.13 2.04 0.38
CA ALA A 357 25.07 3.15 0.14
C ALA A 357 24.94 3.78 -1.26
N PHE A 358 24.23 3.12 -2.19
CA PHE A 358 24.09 3.57 -3.57
C PHE A 358 22.64 3.61 -4.06
N GLU A 359 21.70 2.90 -3.41
CA GLU A 359 20.29 2.93 -3.78
C GLU A 359 19.53 4.05 -3.04
N GLY A 360 19.26 5.14 -3.77
CA GLY A 360 18.54 6.31 -3.26
C GLY A 360 17.02 6.19 -3.20
N SER A 361 16.45 5.02 -3.52
CA SER A 361 15.01 4.77 -3.49
C SER A 361 14.55 4.14 -2.18
N GLU A 362 13.45 4.65 -1.63
CA GLU A 362 12.75 4.00 -0.50
C GLU A 362 12.32 2.56 -0.84
N LYS A 363 12.14 2.24 -2.13
CA LYS A 363 11.78 0.89 -2.59
C LYS A 363 12.81 -0.18 -2.22
N ALA A 364 14.04 0.21 -1.88
CA ALA A 364 15.04 -0.73 -1.40
C ALA A 364 14.64 -1.36 -0.07
N PHE A 365 13.97 -0.60 0.81
CA PHE A 365 13.76 -0.99 2.21
C PHE A 365 12.33 -0.73 2.74
N PHE A 366 11.44 -0.14 1.94
CA PHE A 366 10.07 0.18 2.33
C PHE A 366 9.03 -0.25 1.27
N PRO A 367 7.98 -1.00 1.66
CA PRO A 367 7.00 -1.54 0.72
C PRO A 367 6.01 -0.49 0.22
N LEU A 368 5.37 -0.74 -0.93
CA LEU A 368 4.20 0.03 -1.37
C LEU A 368 3.04 -0.19 -0.39
N VAL A 369 2.41 0.91 0.03
CA VAL A 369 1.29 0.88 1.00
C VAL A 369 0.01 1.55 0.49
N HIS A 370 0.00 2.07 -0.74
CA HIS A 370 -1.08 2.91 -1.29
C HIS A 370 -2.42 2.18 -1.46
N ASP A 371 -2.41 0.86 -1.57
CA ASP A 371 -3.58 -0.02 -1.66
C ASP A 371 -3.93 -0.70 -0.33
N LEU A 372 -3.31 -0.31 0.78
CA LEU A 372 -3.63 -0.85 2.10
C LEU A 372 -4.80 -0.07 2.74
N PRO A 373 -5.77 -0.75 3.37
CA PRO A 373 -6.87 -0.10 4.08
C PRO A 373 -6.38 0.80 5.21
N GLU A 374 -6.93 2.02 5.27
CA GLU A 374 -6.59 2.99 6.31
C GLU A 374 -7.80 3.80 6.79
N GLY A 375 -7.63 4.39 7.97
CA GLY A 375 -8.63 5.25 8.60
C GLY A 375 -9.87 4.50 9.09
N LEU A 376 -9.76 3.19 9.36
CA LEU A 376 -10.89 2.36 9.80
C LEU A 376 -11.29 2.73 11.23
N ARG A 377 -12.53 3.16 11.43
CA ARG A 377 -13.08 3.37 12.78
C ARG A 377 -13.37 2.03 13.45
N GLU A 378 -13.51 2.01 14.77
CA GLU A 378 -13.79 0.81 15.57
C GLU A 378 -14.89 -0.07 14.95
N GLN A 379 -16.04 0.50 14.63
CA GLN A 379 -17.17 -0.25 14.07
C GLN A 379 -16.86 -0.82 12.68
N GLU A 380 -16.07 -0.11 11.87
CA GLU A 380 -15.63 -0.57 10.55
C GLU A 380 -14.62 -1.70 10.69
N PHE A 381 -13.60 -1.52 11.54
CA PHE A 381 -12.61 -2.55 11.84
C PHE A 381 -13.27 -3.82 12.36
N LYS A 382 -14.17 -3.69 13.36
CA LYS A 382 -14.91 -4.84 13.92
C LYS A 382 -15.79 -5.52 12.88
N ARG A 383 -16.45 -4.77 12.00
CA ARG A 383 -17.32 -5.36 10.97
C ARG A 383 -16.51 -6.06 9.87
N ILE A 384 -15.37 -5.52 9.47
CA ILE A 384 -14.58 -6.03 8.33
C ILE A 384 -13.61 -7.13 8.79
N PHE A 385 -12.89 -6.88 9.89
CA PHE A 385 -11.83 -7.75 10.39
C PHE A 385 -12.21 -8.46 11.69
N GLY A 386 -13.17 -7.96 12.46
CA GLY A 386 -13.53 -8.54 13.77
C GLY A 386 -12.51 -8.20 14.85
N SER A 387 -11.32 -8.79 14.77
CA SER A 387 -10.18 -8.57 15.68
C SER A 387 -8.85 -8.83 14.95
N VAL A 388 -7.74 -8.47 15.59
CA VAL A 388 -6.37 -8.74 15.10
C VAL A 388 -6.05 -10.24 14.97
N GLY A 389 -6.82 -11.14 15.57
CA GLY A 389 -6.65 -12.58 15.39
C GLY A 389 -7.66 -13.24 14.46
N SER A 390 -8.34 -12.48 13.59
CA SER A 390 -9.14 -13.09 12.52
C SER A 390 -8.26 -13.54 11.35
N ASP A 391 -8.76 -14.50 10.56
CA ASP A 391 -8.07 -14.96 9.35
C ASP A 391 -7.90 -13.82 8.33
N LYS A 392 -8.90 -12.95 8.21
CA LYS A 392 -8.88 -11.80 7.29
C LYS A 392 -7.79 -10.80 7.67
N TYR A 393 -7.66 -10.50 8.97
CA TYR A 393 -6.59 -9.63 9.45
C TYR A 393 -5.23 -10.26 9.17
N ARG A 394 -5.06 -11.54 9.53
CA ARG A 394 -3.81 -12.28 9.29
C ARG A 394 -3.44 -12.36 7.81
N ALA A 395 -4.39 -12.55 6.92
CA ALA A 395 -4.14 -12.59 5.48
C ALA A 395 -3.58 -11.25 4.98
N LEU A 396 -4.14 -10.13 5.44
CA LEU A 396 -3.65 -8.80 5.07
C LEU A 396 -2.30 -8.47 5.71
N ALA A 397 -2.09 -8.86 6.98
CA ALA A 397 -0.79 -8.74 7.64
C ALA A 397 0.29 -9.59 6.94
N SER A 398 -0.04 -10.82 6.54
CA SER A 398 0.87 -11.69 5.79
C SER A 398 1.17 -11.14 4.39
N LYS A 399 0.21 -10.50 3.73
CA LYS A 399 0.44 -9.77 2.46
C LYS A 399 1.47 -8.65 2.65
N ILE A 400 1.44 -7.95 3.80
CA ILE A 400 2.45 -6.93 4.14
C ILE A 400 3.82 -7.59 4.34
N ASP A 401 3.88 -8.70 5.08
CA ASP A 401 5.13 -9.44 5.32
C ASP A 401 5.77 -9.87 4.00
N GLN A 402 5.00 -10.47 3.09
CA GLN A 402 5.47 -10.87 1.76
C GLN A 402 5.98 -9.68 0.93
N ARG A 403 5.33 -8.52 1.01
CA ARG A 403 5.81 -7.31 0.33
C ARG A 403 7.13 -6.82 0.88
N ILE A 404 7.33 -6.93 2.19
CA ILE A 404 8.59 -6.57 2.84
C ILE A 404 9.68 -7.53 2.38
N GLU A 405 9.45 -8.85 2.45
CA GLU A 405 10.41 -9.87 2.03
C GLU A 405 10.86 -9.75 0.55
N GLN A 406 10.01 -9.20 -0.31
CA GLN A 406 10.29 -8.97 -1.72
C GLN A 406 11.08 -7.68 -2.02
N LEU A 407 11.41 -6.89 -0.99
CA LEU A 407 12.20 -5.67 -1.20
C LEU A 407 13.65 -6.02 -1.59
N PRO A 408 14.30 -5.22 -2.45
CA PRO A 408 15.67 -5.44 -2.91
C PRO A 408 16.68 -5.69 -1.78
N LEU A 409 16.48 -5.09 -0.61
CA LEU A 409 17.33 -5.30 0.55
C LEU A 409 17.37 -6.76 1.03
N TYR A 410 16.25 -7.50 0.92
CA TYR A 410 16.11 -8.85 1.48
C TYR A 410 16.09 -9.95 0.42
N SER A 411 15.61 -9.67 -0.79
CA SER A 411 15.45 -10.70 -1.84
C SER A 411 16.72 -10.94 -2.68
N GLY A 412 17.76 -10.12 -2.52
CA GLY A 412 18.80 -9.98 -3.54
C GLY A 412 18.21 -9.56 -4.89
N ASN A 413 19.04 -9.42 -5.93
CA ASN A 413 18.57 -9.09 -7.30
C ASN A 413 17.70 -10.19 -7.94
N ASP A 414 17.28 -11.21 -7.19
CA ASP A 414 16.56 -12.40 -7.65
C ASP A 414 15.04 -12.18 -7.74
N SER A 415 14.63 -10.94 -8.00
CA SER A 415 13.34 -10.66 -8.65
C SER A 415 13.40 -11.09 -10.12
N ALA A 416 13.91 -12.29 -10.38
CA ALA A 416 13.77 -12.98 -11.63
C ALA A 416 12.27 -12.99 -11.94
N VAL A 417 11.94 -12.32 -13.05
CA VAL A 417 10.64 -12.33 -13.69
C VAL A 417 10.24 -13.81 -13.86
N ARG A 418 9.54 -14.37 -12.86
CA ARG A 418 8.95 -15.68 -12.97
C ARG A 418 7.83 -15.57 -13.99
N SER A 419 8.19 -15.92 -15.22
CA SER A 419 7.30 -16.38 -16.29
C SER A 419 6.32 -17.42 -15.71
N ARG A 420 5.04 -17.57 -16.07
CA ARG A 420 4.32 -17.40 -17.34
C ARG A 420 2.82 -17.30 -17.06
N SER A 421 2.16 -16.37 -17.73
CA SER A 421 1.03 -16.66 -18.63
C SER A 421 0.94 -15.47 -19.57
N TYR A 422 1.40 -15.63 -20.80
CA TYR A 422 1.11 -14.62 -21.83
C TYR A 422 -0.38 -14.75 -22.10
N GLN A 423 -1.17 -13.82 -21.56
CA GLN A 423 -2.57 -13.74 -21.88
C GLN A 423 -2.67 -13.20 -23.30
N THR A 424 -2.94 -14.08 -24.25
CA THR A 424 -3.36 -13.69 -25.59
C THR A 424 -4.78 -13.14 -25.44
N PRO A 425 -5.03 -11.86 -25.68
CA PRO A 425 -6.41 -11.38 -25.76
C PRO A 425 -7.10 -12.04 -26.95
N ILE A 426 -8.36 -12.36 -26.68
CA ILE A 426 -9.36 -13.07 -27.46
C ILE A 426 -9.53 -12.48 -28.88
N ASP A 427 -9.65 -13.39 -29.86
CA ASP A 427 -10.06 -13.27 -31.27
C ASP A 427 -9.46 -12.13 -32.12
N ALA A 428 -8.63 -12.51 -33.11
CA ALA A 428 -8.18 -11.61 -34.16
C ALA A 428 -9.39 -10.93 -34.85
N ILE A 429 -9.30 -9.62 -35.03
CA ILE A 429 -10.29 -8.86 -35.77
C ILE A 429 -10.02 -9.04 -37.27
N ASP A 430 -10.70 -10.00 -37.88
CA ASP A 430 -10.67 -10.17 -39.33
C ASP A 430 -11.58 -9.13 -40.04
N ASN A 431 -11.13 -8.62 -41.19
CA ASN A 431 -11.86 -7.69 -42.05
C ASN A 431 -12.35 -6.42 -41.32
N GLY A 432 -11.56 -5.89 -40.39
CA GLY A 432 -11.87 -4.65 -39.68
C GLY A 432 -11.55 -3.38 -40.46
N GLN A 433 -11.94 -2.25 -39.86
CA GLN A 433 -11.58 -0.91 -40.30
C GLN A 433 -11.27 -0.02 -39.08
N TRP A 434 -10.56 1.08 -39.33
CA TRP A 434 -10.18 2.03 -38.28
C TRP A 434 -11.33 2.97 -37.94
N PHE A 435 -11.64 3.05 -36.64
CA PHE A 435 -12.66 3.95 -36.09
C PHE A 435 -12.07 4.89 -35.04
N VAL A 436 -12.45 6.15 -35.09
CA VAL A 436 -12.06 7.19 -34.13
C VAL A 436 -13.02 7.17 -32.95
N VAL A 437 -12.50 6.87 -31.76
CA VAL A 437 -13.31 6.73 -30.56
C VAL A 437 -12.80 7.59 -29.41
N ASP A 438 -13.73 8.02 -28.56
CA ASP A 438 -13.45 8.55 -27.23
C ASP A 438 -14.13 7.70 -26.17
N THR A 439 -13.35 7.17 -25.25
CA THR A 439 -13.80 6.09 -24.35
C THR A 439 -14.05 6.54 -22.93
N HIS A 440 -14.01 7.84 -22.63
CA HIS A 440 -14.22 8.34 -21.27
C HIS A 440 -14.75 9.78 -21.24
N ILE A 441 -16.05 9.93 -20.97
CA ILE A 441 -16.75 11.22 -20.99
C ILE A 441 -17.77 11.31 -19.85
N HIS A 442 -17.85 12.50 -19.24
CA HIS A 442 -18.76 12.85 -18.16
C HIS A 442 -19.88 13.77 -18.66
N THR A 443 -21.06 13.65 -18.06
CA THR A 443 -22.24 14.42 -18.41
C THR A 443 -22.92 15.01 -17.18
N LYS A 444 -24.06 15.68 -17.36
CA LYS A 444 -24.91 16.19 -16.27
C LYS A 444 -25.46 15.10 -15.34
N PHE A 445 -25.20 13.82 -15.62
CA PHE A 445 -25.53 12.73 -14.70
C PHE A 445 -24.53 12.63 -13.53
N SER A 446 -23.27 13.01 -13.74
CA SER A 446 -22.26 13.19 -12.69
C SER A 446 -21.85 14.67 -12.59
N ASP A 447 -20.61 15.00 -12.92
CA ASP A 447 -19.98 16.30 -12.75
C ASP A 447 -19.61 16.99 -14.08
N GLY A 448 -20.06 16.43 -15.20
CA GLY A 448 -20.01 17.08 -16.52
C GLY A 448 -21.03 18.21 -16.66
N SER A 449 -20.71 19.21 -17.50
CA SER A 449 -21.56 20.40 -17.69
C SER A 449 -22.55 20.29 -18.85
N HIS A 450 -22.59 19.17 -19.57
CA HIS A 450 -23.40 18.97 -20.79
C HIS A 450 -24.24 17.69 -20.70
N THR A 451 -25.39 17.67 -21.37
CA THR A 451 -26.22 16.48 -21.54
C THR A 451 -25.56 15.48 -22.49
N VAL A 452 -26.01 14.23 -22.46
CA VAL A 452 -25.53 13.20 -23.40
C VAL A 452 -25.72 13.63 -24.85
N ALA A 453 -26.89 14.21 -25.20
CA ALA A 453 -27.17 14.69 -26.55
C ALA A 453 -26.22 15.82 -26.99
N GLU A 454 -26.00 16.83 -26.16
CA GLU A 454 -25.08 17.94 -26.48
C GLU A 454 -23.64 17.44 -26.71
N VAL A 455 -23.20 16.45 -25.91
CA VAL A 455 -21.90 15.80 -26.08
C VAL A 455 -21.85 15.03 -27.40
N ALA A 456 -22.88 14.24 -27.70
CA ALA A 456 -22.97 13.42 -28.90
C ALA A 456 -23.00 14.27 -30.19
N ASP A 457 -23.77 15.37 -30.20
CA ASP A 457 -23.80 16.33 -31.30
C ASP A 457 -22.40 16.87 -31.61
N LYS A 458 -21.64 17.21 -30.56
CA LYS A 458 -20.28 17.73 -30.71
C LYS A 458 -19.31 16.65 -31.16
N ALA A 459 -19.35 15.47 -30.54
CA ALA A 459 -18.54 14.32 -30.93
C ALA A 459 -18.70 13.96 -32.41
N ALA A 460 -19.95 13.86 -32.88
CA ALA A 460 -20.26 13.60 -34.28
C ALA A 460 -19.71 14.70 -35.19
N SER A 461 -19.85 15.98 -34.81
CA SER A 461 -19.32 17.11 -35.59
C SER A 461 -17.78 17.13 -35.68
N PHE A 462 -17.08 16.51 -34.75
CA PHE A 462 -15.63 16.35 -34.78
C PHE A 462 -15.18 15.02 -35.42
N GLY A 463 -16.11 14.19 -35.88
CA GLY A 463 -15.81 12.93 -36.56
C GLY A 463 -15.44 11.78 -35.62
N CYS A 464 -16.05 11.71 -34.43
CA CYS A 464 -16.06 10.45 -33.68
C CYS A 464 -16.94 9.43 -34.41
N ASP A 465 -16.47 8.19 -34.50
CA ASP A 465 -17.24 7.02 -34.94
C ASP A 465 -17.91 6.30 -33.77
N ALA A 466 -17.36 6.44 -32.57
CA ALA A 466 -18.03 6.05 -31.34
C ALA A 466 -17.57 6.88 -30.13
N ILE A 467 -18.44 7.05 -29.13
CA ILE A 467 -18.10 7.65 -27.85
C ILE A 467 -18.60 6.79 -26.69
N ALA A 468 -17.97 6.88 -25.52
CA ALA A 468 -18.45 6.21 -24.31
C ALA A 468 -18.79 7.21 -23.21
N ILE A 469 -20.03 7.14 -22.73
CA ILE A 469 -20.48 7.89 -21.56
C ILE A 469 -20.16 7.06 -20.33
N ALA A 470 -19.31 7.58 -19.46
CA ALA A 470 -18.76 6.86 -18.30
C ALA A 470 -18.76 7.79 -17.07
N ASP A 471 -19.93 8.31 -16.72
CA ASP A 471 -20.14 9.13 -15.53
C ASP A 471 -19.70 8.40 -14.25
N HIS A 472 -19.31 9.18 -13.23
CA HIS A 472 -18.85 8.65 -11.93
C HIS A 472 -19.84 7.68 -11.28
N GLY A 473 -19.32 6.55 -10.79
CA GLY A 473 -20.10 5.51 -10.09
C GLY A 473 -20.54 5.87 -8.67
N ASP A 474 -20.28 7.10 -8.21
CA ASP A 474 -20.53 7.50 -6.84
C ASP A 474 -21.98 7.22 -6.40
N ARG A 475 -22.14 6.56 -5.26
CA ARG A 475 -23.46 6.13 -4.76
C ARG A 475 -24.41 7.29 -4.42
N ASN A 476 -23.88 8.48 -4.15
CA ASN A 476 -24.69 9.69 -3.95
C ASN A 476 -25.23 10.26 -5.26
N LEU A 477 -24.69 9.89 -6.42
CA LEU A 477 -25.18 10.27 -7.75
C LEU A 477 -26.31 9.34 -8.19
N LYS A 478 -27.49 9.53 -7.59
CA LYS A 478 -28.66 8.65 -7.77
C LYS A 478 -29.14 8.49 -9.22
N LYS A 479 -28.80 9.43 -10.11
CA LYS A 479 -29.21 9.40 -11.52
C LYS A 479 -28.29 8.55 -12.39
N VAL A 480 -27.02 8.35 -12.03
CA VAL A 480 -26.11 7.44 -12.75
C VAL A 480 -26.64 6.01 -12.65
N ALA A 481 -26.40 5.16 -13.65
CA ALA A 481 -26.85 3.76 -13.68
C ALA A 481 -28.37 3.59 -13.38
N SER A 482 -29.18 4.59 -13.77
CA SER A 482 -30.64 4.58 -13.64
C SER A 482 -31.31 4.42 -15.00
N LYS A 483 -32.63 4.24 -15.03
CA LYS A 483 -33.37 4.15 -16.30
C LYS A 483 -33.16 5.41 -17.16
N SER A 484 -33.22 6.60 -16.58
CA SER A 484 -33.05 7.85 -17.33
C SER A 484 -31.63 8.01 -17.88
N TYR A 485 -30.63 7.42 -17.23
CA TYR A 485 -29.26 7.37 -17.71
C TYR A 485 -29.14 6.55 -18.99
N VAL A 486 -29.58 5.29 -18.93
CA VAL A 486 -29.53 4.36 -20.07
C VAL A 486 -30.41 4.85 -21.21
N ASP A 487 -31.60 5.40 -20.91
CA ASP A 487 -32.48 5.98 -21.93
C ASP A 487 -31.85 7.20 -22.61
N ALA A 488 -31.15 8.08 -21.88
CA ALA A 488 -30.48 9.25 -22.47
C ALA A 488 -29.36 8.83 -23.43
N ILE A 489 -28.59 7.81 -23.07
CA ILE A 489 -27.55 7.22 -23.94
C ILE A 489 -28.19 6.60 -25.18
N ARG A 490 -29.20 5.74 -25.01
CA ARG A 490 -29.91 5.09 -26.12
C ARG A 490 -30.55 6.11 -27.07
N ASN A 491 -31.17 7.15 -26.54
CA ASN A 491 -31.82 8.17 -27.37
C ASN A 491 -30.81 8.97 -28.18
N ALA A 492 -29.66 9.29 -27.60
CA ALA A 492 -28.58 9.95 -28.33
C ALA A 492 -27.98 9.00 -29.39
N ASP A 493 -27.80 7.72 -29.08
CA ASP A 493 -27.34 6.69 -30.03
C ASP A 493 -28.27 6.63 -31.26
N TYR A 494 -29.59 6.58 -31.04
CA TYR A 494 -30.58 6.62 -32.11
C TYR A 494 -30.59 7.92 -32.93
N ALA A 495 -30.22 9.05 -32.31
CA ALA A 495 -30.14 10.33 -33.02
C ALA A 495 -28.89 10.44 -33.91
N HIS A 496 -27.90 9.55 -33.73
CA HIS A 496 -26.63 9.57 -34.45
C HIS A 496 -26.35 8.24 -35.17
N PRO A 497 -27.03 7.92 -36.28
CA PRO A 497 -26.93 6.60 -36.94
C PRO A 497 -25.54 6.22 -37.47
N ASN A 498 -24.62 7.19 -37.58
CA ASN A 498 -23.24 6.98 -38.03
C ASN A 498 -22.22 6.96 -36.89
N MET A 499 -22.64 7.14 -35.63
CA MET A 499 -21.76 7.15 -34.46
C MET A 499 -22.41 6.39 -33.31
N SER A 500 -21.74 5.36 -32.78
CA SER A 500 -22.29 4.64 -31.62
C SER A 500 -22.00 5.34 -30.29
N ILE A 501 -22.90 5.22 -29.33
CA ILE A 501 -22.74 5.73 -27.96
C ILE A 501 -22.75 4.56 -26.97
N LEU A 502 -21.56 4.21 -26.52
CA LEU A 502 -21.33 3.12 -25.58
C LEU A 502 -21.75 3.54 -24.16
N THR A 503 -22.31 2.60 -23.43
CA THR A 503 -22.63 2.73 -22.02
C THR A 503 -21.48 2.23 -21.16
N GLY A 504 -20.95 3.11 -20.31
CA GLY A 504 -19.92 2.78 -19.35
C GLY A 504 -20.21 3.33 -17.95
N LEU A 505 -19.23 3.16 -17.07
CA LEU A 505 -19.19 3.69 -15.72
C LEU A 505 -17.74 4.03 -15.38
N GLU A 506 -17.49 5.21 -14.82
CA GLU A 506 -16.22 5.43 -14.14
C GLU A 506 -16.32 4.86 -12.72
N TRP A 507 -15.75 3.66 -12.54
CA TRP A 507 -15.76 2.92 -11.30
C TRP A 507 -14.74 3.50 -10.32
N ASN A 508 -15.19 3.86 -9.12
CA ASN A 508 -14.30 4.06 -7.98
C ASN A 508 -13.70 2.71 -7.56
N ILE A 509 -12.58 2.32 -8.17
CA ILE A 509 -12.00 0.99 -8.00
C ILE A 509 -11.48 0.78 -6.57
N ALA A 510 -11.81 -0.37 -5.99
CA ALA A 510 -11.35 -0.74 -4.65
C ALA A 510 -9.85 -1.09 -4.66
N PRO A 511 -9.10 -0.86 -3.56
CA PRO A 511 -9.55 -0.43 -2.23
C PRO A 511 -9.53 1.09 -1.98
N PHE A 512 -9.47 1.89 -3.04
CA PHE A 512 -9.08 3.30 -2.97
C PHE A 512 -10.12 4.27 -2.38
N MET A 513 -11.30 3.79 -1.96
CA MET A 513 -12.37 4.64 -1.45
C MET A 513 -12.78 5.78 -2.39
N GLY A 514 -12.56 5.62 -3.69
CA GLY A 514 -12.71 6.66 -4.72
C GLY A 514 -11.51 7.60 -4.91
N ARG A 515 -10.31 7.23 -4.43
CA ARG A 515 -9.09 7.97 -4.74
C ARG A 515 -8.74 7.85 -6.22
N GLU A 516 -8.80 6.66 -6.80
CA GLU A 516 -8.57 6.46 -8.23
C GLU A 516 -9.69 5.64 -8.88
N HIS A 517 -9.69 5.61 -10.22
CA HIS A 517 -10.82 5.14 -10.99
C HIS A 517 -10.42 4.23 -12.15
N ALA A 518 -11.37 3.42 -12.60
CA ALA A 518 -11.26 2.68 -13.84
C ALA A 518 -12.53 2.85 -14.68
N THR A 519 -12.41 3.05 -15.98
CA THR A 519 -13.55 2.98 -16.89
C THR A 519 -13.95 1.51 -17.04
N VAL A 520 -15.22 1.20 -16.82
CA VAL A 520 -15.83 -0.09 -17.18
C VAL A 520 -16.81 0.16 -18.33
N LEU A 521 -16.58 -0.44 -19.49
CA LEU A 521 -17.52 -0.40 -20.61
C LEU A 521 -18.32 -1.72 -20.64
N PHE A 522 -19.64 -1.62 -20.56
CA PHE A 522 -20.53 -2.78 -20.52
C PHE A 522 -20.97 -3.14 -21.93
N PRO A 523 -21.05 -4.43 -22.30
CA PRO A 523 -21.62 -4.84 -23.57
C PRO A 523 -23.11 -4.44 -23.64
N GLN A 524 -23.54 -4.00 -24.81
CA GLN A 524 -24.95 -3.73 -25.10
C GLN A 524 -25.76 -5.02 -24.97
N SER A 525 -26.80 -4.99 -24.12
CA SER A 525 -27.69 -6.11 -23.84
C SER A 525 -29.09 -5.65 -23.41
N ASP A 526 -30.04 -6.58 -23.37
CA ASP A 526 -31.40 -6.32 -22.89
C ASP A 526 -31.44 -5.98 -21.38
N ASP A 527 -30.51 -6.53 -20.59
CA ASP A 527 -30.39 -6.30 -19.14
C ASP A 527 -29.28 -5.32 -18.76
N LEU A 528 -28.87 -4.44 -19.69
CA LEU A 528 -27.79 -3.48 -19.45
C LEU A 528 -28.00 -2.65 -18.17
N LEU A 529 -29.25 -2.23 -17.89
CA LEU A 529 -29.59 -1.49 -16.68
C LEU A 529 -29.39 -2.32 -15.40
N GLY A 530 -29.80 -3.59 -15.40
CA GLY A 530 -29.62 -4.49 -14.26
C GLY A 530 -28.13 -4.73 -13.98
N GLN A 531 -27.36 -4.95 -15.03
CA GLN A 531 -25.91 -5.16 -14.97
C GLN A 531 -25.16 -3.97 -14.36
N ILE A 532 -25.33 -2.77 -14.92
CA ILE A 532 -24.61 -1.56 -14.47
C ILE A 532 -25.06 -1.12 -13.06
N SER A 533 -26.36 -1.19 -12.76
CA SER A 533 -26.88 -0.78 -11.46
C SER A 533 -26.45 -1.73 -10.34
N THR A 534 -26.48 -3.04 -10.59
CA THR A 534 -26.01 -4.06 -9.64
C THR A 534 -24.52 -3.92 -9.39
N PHE A 535 -23.71 -3.76 -10.46
CA PHE A 535 -22.27 -3.55 -10.33
C PHE A 535 -21.96 -2.33 -9.47
N ARG A 536 -22.51 -1.15 -9.83
CA ARG A 536 -22.29 0.09 -9.08
C ARG A 536 -22.69 -0.06 -7.61
N ASN A 537 -23.89 -0.58 -7.34
CA ASN A 537 -24.43 -0.66 -5.98
C ASN A 537 -23.62 -1.62 -5.08
N ARG A 538 -23.04 -2.68 -5.65
CA ARG A 538 -22.23 -3.65 -4.90
C ARG A 538 -20.78 -3.22 -4.79
N TYR A 539 -20.15 -2.87 -5.91
CA TYR A 539 -18.69 -2.81 -6.08
C TYR A 539 -18.08 -1.41 -6.21
N ASP A 540 -18.87 -0.35 -6.40
CA ASP A 540 -18.31 1.00 -6.34
C ASP A 540 -17.85 1.36 -4.92
N SER A 541 -16.58 1.78 -4.80
CA SER A 541 -15.90 2.01 -3.52
C SER A 541 -16.00 3.43 -2.98
N TYR A 542 -16.68 4.36 -3.66
CA TYR A 542 -16.74 5.76 -3.23
C TYR A 542 -17.12 5.91 -1.75
N LYS A 543 -16.16 6.38 -0.93
CA LYS A 543 -16.29 6.54 0.53
C LYS A 543 -16.80 5.30 1.28
N LYS A 544 -16.67 4.11 0.70
CA LYS A 544 -17.13 2.85 1.29
C LYS A 544 -15.95 2.03 1.80
N ARG A 545 -16.09 1.56 3.04
CA ARG A 545 -15.24 0.52 3.61
C ARG A 545 -16.10 -0.69 3.88
N SER A 546 -15.86 -1.79 3.20
CA SER A 546 -16.48 -3.09 3.48
C SER A 546 -15.52 -4.18 3.09
N GLU A 547 -15.84 -5.41 3.48
CA GLU A 547 -15.05 -6.58 3.10
C GLU A 547 -14.85 -6.68 1.58
N ASP A 548 -15.93 -6.53 0.79
CA ASP A 548 -15.85 -6.54 -0.68
C ASP A 548 -15.10 -5.35 -1.29
N MET A 549 -14.63 -4.40 -0.47
CA MET A 549 -13.86 -3.22 -0.89
C MET A 549 -12.39 -3.29 -0.47
N LEU A 550 -11.94 -4.43 0.07
CA LEU A 550 -10.53 -4.64 0.40
C LEU A 550 -9.67 -4.89 -0.85
N SER A 551 -10.29 -5.28 -1.97
CA SER A 551 -9.64 -5.43 -3.27
C SER A 551 -10.66 -5.21 -4.40
N ALA A 552 -10.17 -5.00 -5.63
CA ALA A 552 -10.99 -4.93 -6.83
C ALA A 552 -11.54 -6.30 -7.29
N GLU A 553 -10.95 -7.40 -6.79
CA GLU A 553 -11.21 -8.76 -7.25
C GLU A 553 -12.69 -9.18 -7.21
N PRO A 554 -13.50 -8.89 -6.16
CA PRO A 554 -14.92 -9.24 -6.17
C PRO A 554 -15.71 -8.56 -7.29
N GLY A 555 -15.39 -7.30 -7.59
CA GLY A 555 -16.01 -6.55 -8.69
C GLY A 555 -15.58 -7.09 -10.06
N LEU A 556 -14.29 -7.39 -10.22
CA LEU A 556 -13.75 -7.96 -11.45
C LEU A 556 -14.32 -9.35 -11.76
N LYS A 557 -14.51 -10.21 -10.74
CA LYS A 557 -15.18 -11.51 -10.88
C LYS A 557 -16.62 -11.36 -11.33
N TYR A 558 -17.38 -10.44 -10.72
CA TYR A 558 -18.74 -10.15 -11.15
C TYR A 558 -18.80 -9.69 -12.61
N LEU A 559 -17.87 -8.84 -13.05
CA LEU A 559 -17.82 -8.39 -14.45
C LEU A 559 -17.47 -9.55 -15.40
N ALA A 560 -16.62 -10.49 -14.99
CA ALA A 560 -16.26 -11.66 -15.79
C ALA A 560 -17.45 -12.58 -16.08
N ASP A 561 -18.44 -12.63 -15.19
CA ASP A 561 -19.68 -13.39 -15.38
C ASP A 561 -20.61 -12.74 -16.43
N ILE A 562 -20.38 -11.48 -16.81
CA ILE A 562 -21.14 -10.82 -17.88
C ILE A 562 -20.56 -11.22 -19.23
N ASN A 563 -21.33 -11.98 -20.01
CA ASN A 563 -21.00 -12.31 -21.39
C ASN A 563 -22.26 -12.17 -22.26
N VAL A 564 -22.17 -11.31 -23.29
CA VAL A 564 -23.27 -11.04 -24.21
C VAL A 564 -22.83 -11.38 -25.62
N TYR A 565 -23.27 -12.52 -26.12
CA TYR A 565 -22.91 -13.04 -27.45
C TYR A 565 -21.39 -13.10 -27.71
N GLY A 566 -20.60 -13.47 -26.68
CA GLY A 566 -19.14 -13.51 -26.76
C GLY A 566 -18.44 -12.21 -26.36
N THR A 567 -19.18 -11.12 -26.14
CA THR A 567 -18.60 -9.85 -25.68
C THR A 567 -18.65 -9.73 -24.16
N GLN A 568 -17.48 -9.55 -23.53
CA GLN A 568 -17.35 -9.25 -22.09
C GLN A 568 -17.07 -7.76 -21.86
N PRO A 569 -17.35 -7.21 -20.66
CA PRO A 569 -16.94 -5.85 -20.30
C PRO A 569 -15.44 -5.62 -20.46
N VAL A 570 -15.02 -4.38 -20.77
CA VAL A 570 -13.59 -4.01 -20.79
C VAL A 570 -13.29 -2.96 -19.73
N VAL A 571 -12.15 -3.09 -19.05
CA VAL A 571 -11.74 -2.23 -17.94
C VAL A 571 -10.40 -1.55 -18.24
N PHE A 572 -10.36 -0.22 -18.08
CA PHE A 572 -9.16 0.60 -18.24
C PHE A 572 -8.87 1.44 -17.01
N TYR A 573 -7.64 1.44 -16.51
CA TYR A 573 -7.20 2.36 -15.46
C TYR A 573 -7.22 3.81 -15.97
N ASN A 574 -7.98 4.68 -15.31
CA ASN A 574 -8.02 6.11 -15.60
C ASN A 574 -6.92 6.87 -14.87
N HIS A 575 -6.42 7.93 -15.52
CA HIS A 575 -5.45 8.89 -14.97
C HIS A 575 -4.44 8.29 -13.95
N PRO A 576 -3.64 7.27 -14.36
CA PRO A 576 -3.01 6.32 -13.43
C PRO A 576 -2.05 6.94 -12.42
N SER A 577 -1.21 7.88 -12.85
CA SER A 577 -0.21 8.51 -11.98
C SER A 577 -0.70 9.82 -11.33
N ARG A 578 -2.01 10.13 -11.40
CA ARG A 578 -2.58 11.44 -10.96
C ARG A 578 -2.40 11.65 -9.46
N LYS A 579 -2.66 10.60 -8.68
CA LYS A 579 -2.54 10.60 -7.21
C LYS A 579 -1.51 9.58 -6.71
N SER A 580 -0.52 9.26 -7.53
CA SER A 580 0.60 8.40 -7.13
C SER A 580 1.78 9.21 -6.61
N PHE A 581 2.43 8.69 -5.57
CA PHE A 581 3.72 9.17 -5.10
C PHE A 581 4.86 8.54 -5.90
N TYR A 582 4.76 7.23 -6.16
CA TYR A 582 5.65 6.50 -7.05
C TYR A 582 4.96 5.95 -8.28
N LEU A 583 5.64 6.02 -9.43
CA LEU A 583 5.14 5.39 -10.65
C LEU A 583 4.91 3.87 -10.46
N SER A 584 5.70 3.19 -9.62
CA SER A 584 5.50 1.75 -9.37
C SER A 584 4.17 1.38 -8.74
N GLU A 585 3.45 2.33 -8.15
CA GLU A 585 2.07 2.11 -7.73
C GLU A 585 1.20 1.69 -8.92
N VAL A 586 1.39 2.34 -10.08
CA VAL A 586 0.66 2.01 -11.33
C VAL A 586 0.97 0.59 -11.79
N GLY A 587 2.25 0.20 -11.78
CA GLY A 587 2.67 -1.16 -12.15
C GLY A 587 2.15 -2.21 -11.17
N HIS A 588 2.12 -1.90 -9.88
CA HIS A 588 1.55 -2.75 -8.84
C HIS A 588 0.05 -2.95 -9.02
N ASP A 589 -0.70 -1.86 -9.22
CA ASP A 589 -2.16 -1.87 -9.40
C ASP A 589 -2.55 -2.69 -10.63
N MET A 590 -1.95 -2.39 -11.78
CA MET A 590 -2.22 -3.10 -13.03
C MET A 590 -1.91 -4.60 -12.91
N ALA A 591 -0.74 -4.97 -12.40
CA ALA A 591 -0.39 -6.38 -12.23
C ALA A 591 -1.33 -7.11 -11.27
N THR A 592 -1.75 -6.44 -10.18
CA THR A 592 -2.69 -7.00 -9.21
C THR A 592 -4.07 -7.22 -9.81
N TRP A 593 -4.58 -6.25 -10.57
CA TRP A 593 -5.91 -6.34 -11.17
C TRP A 593 -5.97 -7.31 -12.35
N MET A 594 -4.95 -7.36 -13.19
CA MET A 594 -4.85 -8.33 -14.29
C MET A 594 -4.72 -9.76 -13.78
N ALA A 595 -4.03 -9.98 -12.65
CA ALA A 595 -3.98 -11.30 -12.02
C ALA A 595 -5.35 -11.76 -11.49
N ALA A 596 -6.27 -10.82 -11.24
CA ALA A 596 -7.64 -11.12 -10.80
C ALA A 596 -8.61 -11.32 -11.98
N SER A 597 -8.38 -10.68 -13.12
CA SER A 597 -9.27 -10.77 -14.30
C SER A 597 -8.62 -10.21 -15.57
N ASP A 598 -8.81 -10.93 -16.67
CA ASP A 598 -8.36 -10.57 -18.02
C ASP A 598 -9.16 -9.40 -18.62
N LEU A 599 -10.24 -8.98 -17.95
CA LEU A 599 -11.03 -7.81 -18.37
C LEU A 599 -10.28 -6.49 -18.18
N VAL A 600 -9.22 -6.48 -17.36
CA VAL A 600 -8.36 -5.30 -17.16
C VAL A 600 -7.27 -5.30 -18.22
N VAL A 601 -7.54 -4.64 -19.34
CA VAL A 601 -6.68 -4.75 -20.52
C VAL A 601 -5.62 -3.67 -20.60
N GLY A 602 -5.78 -2.57 -19.87
CA GLY A 602 -4.89 -1.43 -20.04
C GLY A 602 -5.14 -0.22 -19.14
N MET A 603 -4.47 0.86 -19.50
CA MET A 603 -4.53 2.14 -18.82
C MET A 603 -4.60 3.30 -19.81
N SER A 604 -5.09 4.44 -19.32
CA SER A 604 -5.17 5.67 -20.08
C SER A 604 -3.77 6.26 -20.25
N GLY A 605 -3.19 6.10 -21.43
CA GLY A 605 -1.93 6.73 -21.76
C GLY A 605 -2.08 8.23 -21.91
N ALA A 606 -3.15 8.71 -22.56
CA ALA A 606 -3.53 10.11 -22.58
C ALA A 606 -4.81 10.26 -21.74
N PRO A 607 -4.69 10.71 -20.47
CA PRO A 607 -5.73 10.59 -19.46
C PRO A 607 -6.75 11.73 -19.43
N GLY A 608 -6.73 12.65 -20.41
CA GLY A 608 -7.67 13.78 -20.49
C GLY A 608 -7.20 15.09 -19.84
N HIS A 609 -8.14 15.99 -19.54
CA HIS A 609 -7.89 17.33 -18.98
C HIS A 609 -6.88 18.17 -19.75
N GLN A 610 -7.00 18.18 -21.07
CA GLN A 610 -5.90 18.55 -21.95
C GLN A 610 -5.57 20.06 -21.93
N LYS A 611 -6.48 20.91 -21.42
CA LYS A 611 -6.24 22.36 -21.25
C LYS A 611 -5.63 22.71 -19.89
N LYS A 612 -5.63 21.80 -18.91
CA LYS A 612 -4.98 22.03 -17.60
C LYS A 612 -3.46 22.01 -17.74
N LYS A 613 -2.79 23.07 -17.26
CA LYS A 613 -1.34 23.29 -17.41
C LYS A 613 -0.67 23.68 -16.09
N GLY A 614 0.66 23.72 -16.11
CA GLY A 614 1.48 24.17 -14.98
C GLY A 614 1.51 23.15 -13.84
N LYS A 615 1.36 23.63 -12.59
CA LYS A 615 1.43 22.78 -11.39
C LYS A 615 0.36 21.70 -11.32
N ASN A 616 -0.72 21.80 -12.09
CA ASN A 616 -1.80 20.82 -12.16
C ASN A 616 -2.02 20.31 -13.59
N ASN A 617 -0.94 20.08 -14.34
CA ASN A 617 -0.98 19.61 -15.73
C ASN A 617 -1.79 18.30 -15.86
N GLY A 618 -2.85 18.28 -16.68
CA GLY A 618 -3.78 17.15 -16.80
C GLY A 618 -4.60 16.85 -15.53
N SER A 619 -4.73 17.79 -14.60
CA SER A 619 -5.27 17.60 -13.24
C SER A 619 -4.42 16.68 -12.33
N TYR A 620 -3.13 16.51 -12.65
CA TYR A 620 -2.18 15.77 -11.82
C TYR A 620 -1.63 16.69 -10.73
N SER A 621 -1.96 16.40 -9.47
CA SER A 621 -1.72 17.29 -8.35
C SER A 621 -0.58 16.85 -7.41
N MET A 622 -0.16 15.57 -7.45
CA MET A 622 0.86 15.02 -6.53
C MET A 622 2.31 15.18 -7.04
N GLN A 623 3.10 14.10 -7.13
CA GLN A 623 4.51 14.13 -7.52
C GLN A 623 4.71 14.06 -9.03
N HIS A 624 3.81 13.38 -9.74
CA HIS A 624 3.93 13.11 -11.17
C HIS A 624 3.09 14.07 -12.01
N ARG A 625 3.53 14.35 -13.25
CA ARG A 625 2.81 15.19 -14.23
C ARG A 625 2.83 14.50 -15.57
N THR A 626 1.83 14.79 -16.41
CA THR A 626 1.82 14.29 -17.78
C THR A 626 3.01 14.84 -18.58
N VAL A 627 3.57 14.01 -19.46
CA VAL A 627 4.69 14.33 -20.36
C VAL A 627 4.14 14.32 -21.78
N GLY A 628 4.15 15.47 -22.47
CA GLY A 628 3.49 15.57 -23.78
C GLY A 628 1.96 15.41 -23.71
N GLY A 629 1.37 15.41 -22.51
CA GLY A 629 -0.05 15.05 -22.29
C GLY A 629 -0.31 13.59 -22.01
N TRP A 630 0.73 12.77 -22.01
CA TRP A 630 0.64 11.36 -21.70
C TRP A 630 1.06 11.08 -20.26
N ASP A 631 0.45 10.08 -19.63
CA ASP A 631 0.78 9.63 -18.29
C ASP A 631 2.27 9.20 -18.25
N PRO A 632 3.04 9.62 -17.22
CA PRO A 632 4.46 9.29 -17.13
C PRO A 632 4.76 7.79 -17.01
N ALA A 633 3.79 6.95 -16.59
CA ALA A 633 3.89 5.50 -16.62
C ALA A 633 4.02 4.94 -18.04
N VAL A 634 3.42 5.64 -19.03
CA VAL A 634 3.42 5.30 -20.47
C VAL A 634 4.51 6.07 -21.22
N ALA A 635 4.68 7.35 -20.90
CA ALA A 635 5.51 8.26 -21.69
C ALA A 635 7.03 8.08 -21.50
N LYS A 636 7.46 7.62 -20.32
CA LYS A 636 8.88 7.37 -20.03
C LYS A 636 9.28 6.01 -20.59
N VAL A 637 10.36 5.99 -21.39
CA VAL A 637 10.98 4.75 -21.87
C VAL A 637 11.63 4.03 -20.67
N GLY A 638 11.37 2.73 -20.52
CA GLY A 638 11.71 1.97 -19.32
C GLY A 638 10.77 2.26 -18.14
N GLY A 639 9.67 2.98 -18.39
CA GLY A 639 8.63 3.27 -17.42
C GLY A 639 7.80 2.04 -17.05
N GLN A 640 6.67 2.26 -16.37
CA GLN A 640 5.86 1.16 -15.84
C GLN A 640 5.17 0.34 -16.92
N TRP A 641 4.75 0.98 -18.02
CA TRP A 641 4.19 0.24 -19.15
C TRP A 641 5.21 -0.76 -19.71
N ASP A 642 6.45 -0.32 -19.92
CA ASP A 642 7.51 -1.19 -20.41
C ASP A 642 7.83 -2.30 -19.39
N GLN A 643 7.87 -2.00 -18.09
CA GLN A 643 8.11 -3.00 -17.04
C GLN A 643 7.01 -4.07 -16.98
N LEU A 644 5.74 -3.69 -17.14
CA LEU A 644 4.63 -4.66 -17.24
C LEU A 644 4.79 -5.55 -18.49
N LEU A 645 5.17 -4.97 -19.63
CA LEU A 645 5.43 -5.71 -20.87
C LEU A 645 6.63 -6.68 -20.73
N GLN A 646 7.71 -6.28 -20.04
CA GLN A 646 8.86 -7.14 -19.69
C GLN A 646 8.46 -8.32 -18.82
N ARG A 647 7.50 -8.12 -17.90
CA ARG A 647 6.93 -9.18 -17.05
C ARG A 647 6.03 -10.17 -17.80
N GLY A 648 5.82 -9.96 -19.10
CA GLY A 648 5.00 -10.82 -19.95
C GLY A 648 3.52 -10.46 -19.99
N LEU A 649 3.11 -9.38 -19.32
CA LEU A 649 1.72 -8.89 -19.35
C LEU A 649 1.47 -8.13 -20.66
N ASN A 650 0.35 -8.39 -21.32
CA ASN A 650 -0.08 -7.65 -22.51
C ASN A 650 -0.96 -6.48 -22.07
N VAL A 651 -0.31 -5.35 -21.77
CA VAL A 651 -0.99 -4.15 -21.26
C VAL A 651 -1.13 -3.13 -22.37
N TRP A 652 -2.33 -2.59 -22.55
CA TRP A 652 -2.59 -1.52 -23.51
C TRP A 652 -2.41 -0.15 -22.88
N GLY A 653 -1.56 0.68 -23.50
CA GLY A 653 -1.24 2.02 -23.02
C GLY A 653 -1.56 3.11 -24.04
N ALA A 654 -1.91 2.76 -25.28
CA ALA A 654 -2.19 3.73 -26.34
C ALA A 654 -3.61 4.30 -26.31
N ARG A 655 -4.29 4.26 -25.15
CA ARG A 655 -5.64 4.83 -24.99
C ARG A 655 -5.53 6.32 -24.74
N ALA A 656 -6.09 7.12 -25.64
CA ALA A 656 -6.17 8.58 -25.56
C ALA A 656 -7.64 9.00 -25.49
N ASN A 657 -8.16 9.16 -24.28
CA ASN A 657 -9.53 9.63 -24.02
C ASN A 657 -9.54 11.14 -23.71
N SER A 658 -10.73 11.75 -23.69
CA SER A 658 -10.84 13.16 -23.35
C SER A 658 -10.94 13.44 -21.86
N ASP A 659 -11.53 12.53 -21.10
CA ASP A 659 -12.00 12.80 -19.73
C ASP A 659 -12.88 14.07 -19.72
N PHE A 660 -13.77 14.20 -20.71
CA PHE A 660 -14.47 15.45 -20.97
C PHE A 660 -15.52 15.71 -19.88
N HIS A 661 -15.37 16.86 -19.21
CA HIS A 661 -16.33 17.40 -18.26
C HIS A 661 -16.90 18.71 -18.79
N ASN A 662 -16.04 19.58 -19.32
CA ASN A 662 -16.43 20.89 -19.84
C ASN A 662 -15.36 21.50 -20.75
N THR A 663 -15.73 22.56 -21.47
CA THR A 663 -14.84 23.25 -22.40
C THR A 663 -13.83 24.19 -21.75
N GLN A 664 -13.83 24.37 -20.42
CA GLN A 664 -12.81 25.14 -19.71
C GLN A 664 -11.55 24.30 -19.47
N MET A 665 -11.73 23.02 -19.11
CA MET A 665 -10.64 22.10 -18.78
C MET A 665 -10.26 21.18 -19.95
N ASP A 666 -11.21 20.93 -20.85
CA ASP A 666 -11.11 19.88 -21.86
C ASP A 666 -11.42 20.42 -23.26
N TYR A 667 -10.94 19.71 -24.28
CA TYR A 667 -11.47 19.81 -25.63
C TYR A 667 -12.63 18.82 -25.80
N TRP A 668 -13.55 19.10 -26.72
CA TRP A 668 -14.67 18.19 -27.00
C TRP A 668 -14.16 16.80 -27.42
N PRO A 669 -14.97 15.74 -27.23
CA PRO A 669 -14.62 14.39 -27.69
C PRO A 669 -14.20 14.37 -29.16
N CYS A 670 -13.11 13.65 -29.46
CA CYS A 670 -12.42 13.59 -30.76
C CYS A 670 -11.97 14.93 -31.38
N GLN A 671 -12.12 16.07 -30.71
CA GLN A 671 -11.62 17.35 -31.20
C GLN A 671 -10.08 17.39 -31.17
N PHE A 672 -9.49 16.83 -30.12
CA PHE A 672 -8.04 16.90 -29.86
C PHE A 672 -7.44 15.56 -29.47
N SER A 673 -8.07 14.83 -28.55
CA SER A 673 -7.66 13.49 -28.10
C SER A 673 -8.47 12.45 -28.85
N THR A 674 -7.80 11.49 -29.50
CA THR A 674 -8.46 10.42 -30.26
C THR A 674 -7.78 9.08 -30.02
N THR A 675 -8.58 8.05 -29.80
CA THR A 675 -8.15 6.65 -29.88
C THR A 675 -8.67 6.07 -31.19
N HIS A 676 -7.81 5.44 -31.99
CA HIS A 676 -8.15 4.83 -33.26
C HIS A 676 -8.18 3.32 -33.06
N VAL A 677 -9.34 2.69 -33.18
CA VAL A 677 -9.60 1.29 -32.88
C VAL A 677 -9.91 0.53 -34.16
N TYR A 678 -9.24 -0.58 -34.40
CA TYR A 678 -9.52 -1.45 -35.53
C TYR A 678 -10.62 -2.45 -35.15
N ALA A 679 -11.83 -2.27 -35.69
CA ALA A 679 -13.00 -3.08 -35.35
C ALA A 679 -13.76 -3.52 -36.61
N ARG A 680 -14.59 -4.57 -36.50
CA ARG A 680 -15.46 -5.04 -37.60
C ARG A 680 -16.49 -3.97 -38.01
N SER A 681 -17.02 -3.24 -37.04
CA SER A 681 -17.88 -2.09 -37.25
C SER A 681 -17.76 -1.11 -36.08
N ASN A 682 -18.35 0.09 -36.19
CA ASN A 682 -18.42 1.04 -35.08
C ASN A 682 -19.51 0.70 -34.07
N ARG A 683 -20.22 -0.44 -34.22
CA ARG A 683 -21.27 -0.86 -33.28
C ARG A 683 -20.68 -1.09 -31.89
N HIS A 684 -21.47 -0.76 -30.87
CA HIS A 684 -21.11 -0.85 -29.45
C HIS A 684 -20.28 -2.09 -29.07
N ASN A 685 -20.78 -3.30 -29.37
CA ASN A 685 -20.12 -4.54 -28.95
C ASN A 685 -18.85 -4.86 -29.76
N ASP A 686 -18.78 -4.46 -31.03
CA ASP A 686 -17.59 -4.64 -31.88
C ASP A 686 -16.46 -3.72 -31.41
N VAL A 687 -16.79 -2.49 -31.00
CA VAL A 687 -15.82 -1.55 -30.40
C VAL A 687 -15.26 -2.12 -29.08
N ILE A 688 -16.10 -2.71 -28.23
CA ILE A 688 -15.64 -3.35 -26.99
C ILE A 688 -14.72 -4.54 -27.27
N GLN A 689 -15.07 -5.42 -28.22
CA GLN A 689 -14.22 -6.55 -28.62
C GLN A 689 -12.86 -6.06 -29.14
N ALA A 690 -12.85 -5.01 -29.97
CA ALA A 690 -11.61 -4.45 -30.50
C ALA A 690 -10.71 -3.80 -29.42
N LEU A 691 -11.31 -3.20 -28.39
CA LEU A 691 -10.57 -2.69 -27.23
C LEU A 691 -9.92 -3.83 -26.41
N HIS A 692 -10.57 -4.99 -26.30
CA HIS A 692 -9.96 -6.19 -25.72
C HIS A 692 -8.77 -6.67 -26.55
N ALA A 693 -8.95 -6.78 -27.88
CA ALA A 693 -7.92 -7.25 -28.81
C ALA A 693 -6.67 -6.36 -28.86
N GLY A 694 -6.76 -5.10 -28.44
CA GLY A 694 -5.59 -4.20 -28.36
C GLY A 694 -5.11 -3.64 -29.70
N GLN A 695 -5.85 -3.87 -30.79
CA GLN A 695 -5.58 -3.30 -32.12
C GLN A 695 -5.99 -1.82 -32.17
N PHE A 696 -5.31 -0.98 -31.40
CA PHE A 696 -5.56 0.46 -31.37
C PHE A 696 -4.30 1.29 -31.13
N TRP A 697 -4.39 2.55 -31.52
CA TRP A 697 -3.38 3.58 -31.26
C TRP A 697 -4.06 4.87 -30.83
N GLY A 698 -3.32 5.79 -30.22
CA GLY A 698 -3.90 7.02 -29.68
C GLY A 698 -3.03 8.23 -29.98
N GLN A 699 -3.66 9.39 -30.13
CA GLN A 699 -2.95 10.64 -30.38
C GLN A 699 -3.59 11.84 -29.69
N HIS A 700 -2.75 12.84 -29.50
CA HIS A 700 -3.16 14.22 -29.31
C HIS A 700 -2.92 15.02 -30.58
N GLY A 701 -3.80 15.97 -30.88
CA GLY A 701 -3.58 16.99 -31.88
C GLY A 701 -3.91 16.61 -33.33
N ARG A 702 -4.44 15.40 -33.57
CA ARG A 702 -4.96 14.96 -34.88
C ARG A 702 -4.01 15.20 -36.05
N PHE A 703 -2.71 14.96 -35.85
CA PHE A 703 -1.69 15.16 -36.88
C PHE A 703 -1.39 13.89 -37.68
N VAL A 704 -1.80 12.72 -37.17
CA VAL A 704 -1.77 11.43 -37.88
C VAL A 704 -3.18 11.12 -38.37
N GLU A 705 -3.33 10.80 -39.64
CA GLU A 705 -4.58 10.37 -40.25
C GLU A 705 -4.71 8.84 -40.20
N ALA A 706 -3.64 8.12 -40.57
CA ALA A 706 -3.61 6.67 -40.55
C ALA A 706 -2.24 6.14 -40.09
N LEU A 707 -2.25 4.98 -39.45
CA LEU A 707 -1.06 4.26 -38.98
C LEU A 707 -1.22 2.77 -39.25
N ASP A 708 -0.32 2.22 -40.06
CA ASP A 708 -0.09 0.79 -40.18
C ASP A 708 1.23 0.43 -39.50
N PHE A 709 1.16 -0.48 -38.53
CA PHE A 709 2.30 -0.95 -37.77
C PHE A 709 2.25 -2.46 -37.64
N SER A 710 3.25 -3.14 -38.20
CA SER A 710 3.36 -4.59 -38.18
C SER A 710 4.81 -5.05 -38.05
N VAL A 711 4.97 -6.30 -37.67
CA VAL A 711 6.25 -7.02 -37.68
C VAL A 711 6.11 -8.21 -38.62
N THR A 712 7.01 -8.30 -39.60
CA THR A 712 7.14 -9.49 -40.45
C THR A 712 8.30 -10.33 -39.98
N THR A 713 8.03 -11.59 -39.64
CA THR A 713 9.05 -12.59 -39.30
C THR A 713 9.72 -13.18 -40.55
N SER A 714 10.83 -13.88 -40.40
CA SER A 714 11.57 -14.56 -41.48
C SER A 714 10.73 -15.52 -42.32
N ASN A 715 9.74 -16.19 -41.71
CA ASN A 715 8.79 -17.08 -42.40
C ASN A 715 7.62 -16.35 -43.09
N GLY A 716 7.62 -15.01 -43.11
CA GLY A 716 6.60 -14.19 -43.76
C GLY A 716 5.33 -13.96 -42.95
N GLN A 717 5.24 -14.42 -41.69
CA GLN A 717 4.10 -14.10 -40.83
C GLN A 717 4.11 -12.60 -40.50
N SER A 718 2.98 -11.93 -40.72
CA SER A 718 2.76 -10.53 -40.31
C SER A 718 2.01 -10.50 -38.99
N ILE A 719 2.60 -9.87 -37.99
CA ILE A 719 2.04 -9.70 -36.64
C ILE A 719 1.68 -8.22 -36.49
N VAL A 720 0.49 -7.93 -35.99
CA VAL A 720 -0.05 -6.55 -35.88
C VAL A 720 -0.16 -6.11 -34.41
N MET A 721 -0.52 -4.84 -34.18
CA MET A 721 -0.78 -4.29 -32.84
C MET A 721 -1.68 -5.21 -32.00
N GLY A 722 -1.40 -5.36 -30.71
CA GLY A 722 -2.17 -6.22 -29.82
C GLY A 722 -1.90 -7.72 -29.95
N ASP A 723 -1.29 -8.17 -31.05
CA ASP A 723 -1.07 -9.59 -31.33
C ASP A 723 0.29 -10.10 -30.82
N VAL A 724 0.38 -11.43 -30.71
CA VAL A 724 1.57 -12.17 -30.27
C VAL A 724 1.99 -13.14 -31.37
N GLY A 725 3.16 -12.91 -31.95
CA GLY A 725 3.78 -13.86 -32.86
C GLY A 725 5.03 -14.50 -32.29
N SER A 726 5.64 -15.38 -33.08
CA SER A 726 6.79 -16.17 -32.65
C SER A 726 7.87 -16.25 -33.72
N HIS A 727 9.13 -16.27 -33.30
CA HIS A 727 10.28 -16.17 -34.20
C HIS A 727 11.50 -16.93 -33.65
N ALA A 728 12.42 -17.39 -34.50
CA ALA A 728 13.60 -18.11 -34.03
C ALA A 728 14.59 -17.16 -33.32
N ARG A 729 15.29 -17.65 -32.30
CA ARG A 729 16.29 -16.87 -31.58
C ARG A 729 17.47 -16.52 -32.50
N GLY A 730 17.90 -15.26 -32.48
CA GLY A 730 19.05 -14.78 -33.24
C GLY A 730 18.75 -14.40 -34.69
N GLU A 731 17.50 -14.56 -35.15
CA GLU A 731 17.05 -14.06 -36.45
C GLU A 731 16.56 -12.60 -36.36
N GLU A 732 16.46 -11.95 -37.52
CA GLU A 732 15.93 -10.59 -37.67
C GLU A 732 14.45 -10.61 -38.07
N VAL A 733 13.68 -9.70 -37.48
CA VAL A 733 12.33 -9.36 -37.94
C VAL A 733 12.33 -8.01 -38.63
N SER A 734 11.46 -7.86 -39.63
CA SER A 734 11.22 -6.57 -40.31
C SER A 734 10.07 -5.84 -39.63
N VAL A 735 10.37 -4.75 -38.94
CA VAL A 735 9.36 -3.84 -38.38
C VAL A 735 8.91 -2.89 -39.49
N ASN A 736 7.65 -2.99 -39.92
CA ASN A 736 7.07 -2.19 -41.00
C ASN A 736 6.19 -1.10 -40.42
N ILE A 737 6.41 0.15 -40.87
CA ILE A 737 5.71 1.33 -40.39
C ILE A 737 5.28 2.15 -41.59
N ALA A 738 3.97 2.41 -41.71
CA ALA A 738 3.43 3.40 -42.62
C ALA A 738 2.54 4.39 -41.85
N ILE A 739 2.82 5.68 -42.01
CA ILE A 739 2.09 6.77 -41.37
C ILE A 739 1.62 7.72 -42.47
N GLN A 740 0.32 7.99 -42.50
CA GLN A 740 -0.24 9.09 -43.27
C GLN A 740 -0.47 10.27 -42.32
N LEU A 741 0.18 11.39 -42.59
CA LEU A 741 -0.10 12.64 -41.87
C LEU A 741 -1.38 13.28 -42.41
N ALA A 742 -2.15 13.87 -41.50
CA ALA A 742 -3.29 14.68 -41.89
C ALA A 742 -2.84 15.90 -42.70
N GLN A 743 -3.68 16.42 -43.59
CA GLN A 743 -3.34 17.68 -44.29
C GLN A 743 -3.16 18.84 -43.30
N GLN A 744 -4.03 18.87 -42.28
CA GLN A 744 -3.98 19.84 -41.19
C GLN A 744 -4.17 19.14 -39.85
N ASP A 745 -3.54 19.67 -38.82
CA ASP A 745 -3.75 19.29 -37.44
C ASP A 745 -5.05 19.88 -36.87
N TRP A 746 -5.33 19.59 -35.60
CA TRP A 746 -6.53 20.09 -34.92
C TRP A 746 -6.65 21.62 -34.85
N GLN A 747 -5.58 22.38 -35.11
CA GLN A 747 -5.56 23.85 -35.11
C GLN A 747 -5.70 24.43 -36.53
N GLY A 748 -5.82 23.59 -37.55
CA GLY A 748 -5.81 23.99 -38.95
C GLY A 748 -4.42 24.29 -39.51
N LEU A 749 -3.34 23.93 -38.79
CA LEU A 749 -1.97 24.07 -39.27
C LEU A 749 -1.51 22.82 -39.99
N GLN A 750 -0.57 22.95 -40.94
CA GLN A 750 -0.01 21.78 -41.63
C GLN A 750 0.55 20.75 -40.64
N ALA A 751 0.09 19.51 -40.71
CA ALA A 751 0.56 18.46 -39.83
C ALA A 751 2.03 18.14 -40.12
N SER A 752 2.78 17.75 -39.09
CA SER A 752 4.19 17.39 -39.21
C SER A 752 4.56 16.26 -38.26
N LEU A 753 5.58 15.49 -38.63
CA LEU A 753 6.20 14.48 -37.78
C LEU A 753 7.68 14.83 -37.54
N SER A 754 7.95 15.39 -36.38
CA SER A 754 9.29 15.87 -36.01
C SER A 754 10.17 14.79 -35.38
N LYS A 755 9.55 13.75 -34.82
CA LYS A 755 10.24 12.62 -34.19
C LYS A 755 9.41 11.36 -34.37
N LEU A 756 10.09 10.25 -34.66
CA LEU A 756 9.53 8.91 -34.64
C LEU A 756 10.52 7.99 -33.90
N GLU A 757 10.01 7.16 -33.01
CA GLU A 757 10.80 6.21 -32.24
C GLU A 757 10.12 4.84 -32.22
N LEU A 758 10.91 3.81 -32.48
CA LEU A 758 10.57 2.42 -32.17
C LEU A 758 11.12 2.08 -30.79
N ILE A 759 10.25 1.70 -29.87
CA ILE A 759 10.64 1.29 -28.52
C ILE A 759 10.59 -0.23 -28.47
N ALA A 760 11.74 -0.87 -28.29
CA ALA A 760 11.87 -2.31 -28.10
C ALA A 760 12.06 -2.60 -26.60
N VAL A 761 11.13 -3.38 -26.06
CA VAL A 761 11.07 -3.84 -24.68
C VAL A 761 11.46 -5.32 -24.67
N MET A 762 12.69 -5.61 -24.29
CA MET A 762 13.27 -6.95 -24.21
C MET A 762 13.26 -7.42 -22.76
N SER A 763 13.35 -8.74 -22.53
CA SER A 763 13.34 -9.30 -21.16
C SER A 763 14.41 -8.71 -20.23
N ASN A 764 15.54 -8.24 -20.76
CA ASN A 764 16.66 -7.70 -20.00
C ASN A 764 16.91 -6.19 -20.18
N SER A 765 16.24 -5.53 -21.13
CA SER A 765 16.53 -4.13 -21.47
C SER A 765 15.38 -3.46 -22.22
N VAL A 766 15.32 -2.13 -22.15
CA VAL A 766 14.38 -1.32 -22.94
C VAL A 766 15.17 -0.30 -23.75
N LYS A 767 14.95 -0.26 -25.07
CA LYS A 767 15.70 0.60 -25.98
C LYS A 767 14.77 1.35 -26.91
N ALA A 768 15.00 2.67 -27.04
CA ALA A 768 14.34 3.50 -28.04
C ALA A 768 15.29 3.72 -29.23
N TYR A 769 14.82 3.36 -30.42
CA TYR A 769 15.50 3.56 -31.69
C TYR A 769 14.89 4.77 -32.38
N PRO A 770 15.63 5.88 -32.55
CA PRO A 770 15.16 6.99 -33.37
C PRO A 770 15.05 6.53 -34.83
N LEU A 771 13.92 6.82 -35.46
CA LEU A 771 13.65 6.47 -36.85
C LEU A 771 13.54 7.74 -37.71
N PRO A 772 13.83 7.65 -39.02
CA PRO A 772 13.52 8.72 -39.95
C PRO A 772 12.03 9.12 -39.87
N SER A 773 11.76 10.41 -39.79
CA SER A 773 10.40 10.95 -39.67
C SER A 773 10.02 11.90 -40.81
N GLN A 774 10.88 12.01 -41.83
CA GLN A 774 10.65 12.90 -42.96
C GLN A 774 9.52 12.35 -43.84
N ALA A 775 8.42 13.09 -43.93
CA ALA A 775 7.32 12.76 -44.79
C ALA A 775 7.61 13.17 -46.25
N THR A 776 7.05 12.40 -47.19
CA THR A 776 6.95 12.82 -48.60
C THR A 776 6.07 14.07 -48.73
N PRO A 777 6.05 14.76 -49.88
CA PRO A 777 5.13 15.87 -50.13
C PRO A 777 3.64 15.51 -49.96
N SER A 778 3.28 14.22 -50.10
CA SER A 778 1.92 13.72 -49.85
C SER A 778 1.63 13.44 -48.37
N GLY A 779 2.56 13.74 -47.47
CA GLY A 779 2.41 13.49 -46.03
C GLY A 779 2.65 12.04 -45.61
N ARG A 780 3.20 11.19 -46.49
CA ARG A 780 3.44 9.76 -46.19
C ARG A 780 4.82 9.55 -45.61
N VAL A 781 4.92 8.78 -44.53
CA VAL A 781 6.16 8.24 -43.98
C VAL A 781 6.06 6.73 -44.06
N GLU A 782 6.97 6.08 -44.78
CA GLU A 782 7.00 4.63 -44.91
C GLU A 782 8.42 4.12 -44.75
N LEU A 783 8.63 3.19 -43.83
CA LEU A 783 9.95 2.64 -43.56
C LEU A 783 9.88 1.20 -43.06
N ARG A 784 10.99 0.49 -43.26
CA ARG A 784 11.23 -0.84 -42.68
C ARG A 784 12.47 -0.78 -41.81
N HIS A 785 12.40 -1.32 -40.61
CA HIS A 785 13.50 -1.39 -39.66
C HIS A 785 13.78 -2.84 -39.30
N GLN A 786 15.00 -3.31 -39.58
CA GLN A 786 15.43 -4.65 -39.16
C GLN A 786 15.76 -4.64 -37.67
N LEU A 787 15.16 -5.57 -36.93
CA LEU A 787 15.36 -5.72 -35.50
C LEU A 787 15.78 -7.16 -35.18
N PRO A 788 17.01 -7.39 -34.69
CA PRO A 788 17.42 -8.73 -34.27
C PRO A 788 16.77 -9.13 -32.94
N ILE A 789 16.30 -10.38 -32.86
CA ILE A 789 15.58 -10.92 -31.69
C ILE A 789 16.47 -11.91 -30.92
N TYR A 790 17.13 -11.41 -29.88
CA TYR A 790 18.00 -12.23 -29.01
C TYR A 790 17.34 -12.62 -27.67
N ALA A 791 16.37 -11.84 -27.23
CA ALA A 791 15.64 -12.05 -25.98
C ALA A 791 14.52 -13.08 -26.16
N ASP A 792 14.16 -13.78 -25.08
CA ASP A 792 13.07 -14.78 -25.09
C ASP A 792 11.72 -14.13 -25.44
N SER A 793 11.53 -12.87 -25.09
CA SER A 793 10.41 -12.04 -25.51
C SER A 793 10.92 -10.65 -25.85
N THR A 794 10.47 -10.14 -27.00
CA THR A 794 10.65 -8.76 -27.43
C THR A 794 9.28 -8.18 -27.72
N VAL A 795 9.00 -7.01 -27.17
CA VAL A 795 7.79 -6.24 -27.46
C VAL A 795 8.18 -4.95 -28.13
N VAL A 796 7.51 -4.57 -29.22
CA VAL A 796 7.75 -3.30 -29.91
C VAL A 796 6.54 -2.40 -29.88
N ARG A 797 6.75 -1.09 -29.67
CA ARG A 797 5.72 -0.06 -29.75
C ARG A 797 6.26 1.22 -30.36
N LEU A 798 5.40 2.04 -30.95
CA LEU A 798 5.77 3.31 -31.57
C LEU A 798 5.45 4.49 -30.68
N ARG A 799 6.29 5.52 -30.79
CA ARG A 799 6.04 6.87 -30.31
C ARG A 799 6.38 7.86 -31.41
N GLY A 800 5.50 8.81 -31.70
CA GLY A 800 5.82 9.94 -32.56
C GLY A 800 5.41 11.28 -31.98
N VAL A 801 6.08 12.33 -32.46
CA VAL A 801 5.91 13.70 -31.96
C VAL A 801 5.78 14.69 -33.12
N SER A 802 4.74 15.51 -33.08
CA SER A 802 4.59 16.71 -33.89
C SER A 802 5.09 17.92 -33.10
N LYS A 803 6.07 18.65 -33.64
CA LYS A 803 6.52 19.93 -33.09
C LYS A 803 5.77 21.05 -33.76
N GLN A 804 5.14 21.90 -32.96
CA GLN A 804 4.46 23.09 -33.44
C GLN A 804 5.27 24.34 -33.12
N ALA A 805 5.44 25.22 -34.11
CA ALA A 805 6.26 26.43 -33.97
C ALA A 805 5.79 27.30 -32.79
N GLY A 806 6.63 27.42 -31.76
CA GLY A 806 6.34 28.21 -30.55
C GLY A 806 5.20 27.67 -29.67
N ARG A 807 4.72 26.44 -29.90
CA ARG A 807 3.61 25.80 -29.18
C ARG A 807 4.07 24.52 -28.45
N ARG A 808 3.11 23.68 -28.08
CA ARG A 808 3.28 22.41 -27.38
C ARG A 808 3.46 21.28 -28.39
N ASP A 809 4.30 20.32 -28.06
CA ASP A 809 4.45 19.07 -28.80
C ASP A 809 3.22 18.16 -28.65
N TYR A 810 2.75 17.60 -29.76
CA TYR A 810 1.66 16.61 -29.79
C TYR A 810 2.21 15.23 -30.06
N TRP A 811 1.71 14.25 -29.31
CA TRP A 811 2.31 12.92 -29.24
C TRP A 811 1.27 11.87 -29.67
N PHE A 812 1.72 10.85 -30.39
CA PHE A 812 0.96 9.63 -30.64
C PHE A 812 1.73 8.41 -30.12
N TYR A 813 0.99 7.36 -29.77
CA TYR A 813 1.52 6.05 -29.42
C TYR A 813 0.73 4.95 -30.11
N SER A 814 1.41 3.87 -30.51
CA SER A 814 0.77 2.61 -30.88
C SER A 814 0.66 1.68 -29.67
N ASN A 815 -0.29 0.75 -29.68
CA ASN A 815 -0.18 -0.42 -28.80
C ASN A 815 0.97 -1.34 -29.24
N PRO A 816 1.42 -2.22 -28.33
CA PRO A 816 2.57 -3.08 -28.57
C PRO A 816 2.26 -4.26 -29.49
N ILE A 817 3.31 -4.77 -30.14
CA ILE A 817 3.36 -6.06 -30.85
C ILE A 817 4.34 -6.95 -30.09
N ARG A 818 3.94 -8.16 -29.70
CA ARG A 818 4.84 -9.10 -29.00
C ARG A 818 5.39 -10.14 -29.95
N ILE A 819 6.69 -10.40 -29.81
CA ILE A 819 7.42 -11.45 -30.52
C ILE A 819 8.05 -12.36 -29.46
N GLN A 820 7.69 -13.62 -29.47
CA GLN A 820 8.26 -14.65 -28.60
C GLN A 820 9.31 -15.44 -29.35
N SER A 821 10.47 -15.64 -28.72
CA SER A 821 11.50 -16.51 -29.28
C SER A 821 11.10 -17.97 -29.11
N ARG A 822 11.13 -18.76 -30.19
CA ARG A 822 11.09 -20.23 -30.12
C ARG A 822 12.52 -20.73 -29.91
N GLY A 823 12.68 -21.60 -28.90
CA GLY A 823 13.95 -22.25 -28.56
C GLY A 823 14.37 -23.29 -29.58
#